data_AF-E6XCU7-F1
#
_entry.id   AF-E6XCU7-F1
#
_cell.length_a   1.000
_cell.length_b   1.000
_cell.length_c   1.000
_cell.angle_alpha   90.00
_cell.angle_beta   90.00
_cell.angle_gamma   90.00
#
_symmetry.space_group_name_H-M   'P 1'
#
loop_
_entity.id
_entity.type
_entity.pdbx_description
1 polymer ?
#
loop_
_entity_poly.entity_id
_entity_poly.type
_entity_poly.pdbx_seq_one_letter_code
_entity_poly.pdbx_strand_id
1 'polypeptide(L)'
;MQNNQSVVNAPLVKSVLEPLSEKFDSYKNALNNSTAIAAINNLMSFDFLKLCNQYISYATSENKEVGTDQKEMYLLHYALPESLKDLIILHRDVLVQLQIGKHKNLEQQASDKSLQTLIDESKELLTNALSYFIEDIAKEAKELNLFLATSKNIEDKTKHHLSPWEVYREQFKTLLAQFSHILNTSLKTQKNITTFNEINQHTNSVIELIIKESEVLLEVSNTAVTKIEAKEDSQDLLSWIENSLTLIAATDLNSKEEFTTNIENKINNLDSYAIPIGTNQGYLLEKKINFNKSVKKWMDYNLLPLLMDLWDGNSNLNHFIKLSLLNLKSSLKLGKENDNLIVYDIQLQSYKKIKKSLLENIETQKAIVSQIQKMLATDFLVSNCYNSDEFLEITIQNSINQYTSETNNVVAGFKSVFEQLVAKFNQSYEKVVLEDPQSKIDKASNCISQRMYKEVNADYDTLFLNKKFIGDLFLVSRTAQEDKLKDAIAQWNEGFNKSILVLGNSLSGKSTFIHHSTEVLIHQKTIKLNPNDSVTIEGRKFKTTKNLKEALDEVKRSSFTKKRILLIDDLELWRDEKNSLLNNTRALIDFIESESDNVLVIVTTNPSMSIHLNTRCNFSSVFSTHIAINKCTQEEIFKAVIIRHSATHRSVINNRNEPLTESQISANVAKLSKKLDYNIGEVLQAWTYGTTVTEDGSILYKDTYLTFPDFFTKEETIIIKYTLLYNYISEKILKEFTGNLYETNLKSSLKRLINTKVILRDEVGLLSINPVLNHDIYQILKYRDIIN
;
A
#
# COMPACT_ATOMS: atom_id res chain seq x y z
N MET A 1 5.04 -80.76 59.25
CA MET A 1 3.78 -80.01 59.37
C MET A 1 4.11 -78.53 59.33
N GLN A 2 3.62 -77.87 58.28
CA GLN A 2 3.78 -76.44 57.97
C GLN A 2 2.77 -75.59 58.74
N ASN A 3 3.15 -74.33 58.99
CA ASN A 3 2.45 -73.10 58.55
C ASN A 3 3.12 -71.92 59.28
N ASN A 4 4.16 -71.27 58.74
CA ASN A 4 4.12 -70.22 57.70
C ASN A 4 3.02 -69.16 57.92
N GLN A 5 3.33 -68.15 58.74
CA GLN A 5 2.78 -66.80 58.61
C GLN A 5 3.71 -66.01 57.67
N SER A 6 3.21 -65.70 56.47
CA SER A 6 3.85 -64.79 55.53
C SER A 6 3.63 -63.34 55.97
N VAL A 7 4.73 -62.66 56.31
CA VAL A 7 4.82 -61.21 56.41
C VAL A 7 4.46 -60.62 55.05
N VAL A 8 3.31 -59.94 54.97
CA VAL A 8 2.90 -59.17 53.79
C VAL A 8 3.70 -57.88 53.80
N ASN A 9 4.74 -57.82 52.96
CA ASN A 9 5.41 -56.56 52.61
C ASN A 9 4.42 -55.68 51.85
N ALA A 10 4.03 -54.55 52.46
CA ALA A 10 3.35 -53.47 51.77
C ALA A 10 4.23 -52.92 50.63
N PRO A 11 3.67 -52.57 49.46
CA PRO A 11 4.47 -51.99 48.39
C PRO A 11 4.95 -50.60 48.82
N LEU A 12 6.28 -50.37 48.76
CA LEU A 12 6.87 -49.03 48.85
C LEU A 12 6.37 -48.20 47.67
N VAL A 13 5.31 -47.42 47.87
CA VAL A 13 4.91 -46.35 46.96
C VAL A 13 5.93 -45.23 47.12
N LYS A 14 6.77 -45.01 46.11
CA LYS A 14 7.74 -43.90 46.09
C LYS A 14 6.98 -42.59 45.87
N SER A 15 7.13 -41.64 46.80
CA SER A 15 6.58 -40.29 46.67
C SER A 15 7.15 -39.60 45.43
N VAL A 16 6.28 -38.92 44.68
CA VAL A 16 6.66 -38.19 43.46
C VAL A 16 7.01 -36.73 43.76
N LEU A 17 6.49 -36.20 44.89
CA LEU A 17 6.67 -34.80 45.30
C LEU A 17 8.06 -34.50 45.88
N GLU A 18 8.64 -35.42 46.66
CA GLU A 18 9.97 -35.24 47.25
C GLU A 18 11.08 -35.18 46.15
N PRO A 19 11.13 -36.11 45.17
CA PRO A 19 12.07 -35.99 44.04
C PRO A 19 11.83 -34.76 43.15
N LEU A 20 10.60 -34.25 43.10
CA LEU A 20 10.27 -33.04 42.35
C LEU A 20 10.80 -31.79 43.08
N SER A 21 10.61 -31.71 44.39
CA SER A 21 11.13 -30.63 45.24
C SER A 21 12.66 -30.55 45.19
N GLU A 22 13.36 -31.69 45.27
CA GLU A 22 14.82 -31.75 45.14
C GLU A 22 15.31 -31.21 43.79
N LYS A 23 14.57 -31.49 42.71
CA LYS A 23 14.91 -31.00 41.36
C LYS A 23 14.68 -29.49 41.22
N PHE A 24 13.62 -28.94 41.82
CA PHE A 24 13.44 -27.48 41.87
C PHE A 24 14.54 -26.81 42.70
N ASP A 25 14.98 -27.42 43.80
CA ASP A 25 16.09 -26.91 44.60
C ASP A 25 17.43 -26.99 43.83
N SER A 26 17.66 -28.07 43.09
CA SER A 26 18.83 -28.19 42.19
C SER A 26 18.84 -27.11 41.12
N TYR A 27 17.69 -26.83 40.49
CA TYR A 27 17.54 -25.73 39.52
C TYR A 27 17.79 -24.36 40.16
N LYS A 28 17.27 -24.11 41.38
CA LYS A 28 17.53 -22.90 42.15
C LYS A 28 19.03 -22.68 42.39
N ASN A 29 19.75 -23.73 42.76
CA ASN A 29 21.20 -23.67 42.97
C ASN A 29 21.97 -23.39 41.67
N ALA A 30 21.54 -23.98 40.54
CA ALA A 30 22.12 -23.70 39.23
C ALA A 30 21.87 -22.24 38.79
N LEU A 31 20.70 -21.68 39.10
CA LEU A 31 20.34 -20.30 38.81
C LEU A 31 21.23 -19.30 39.57
N ASN A 32 21.45 -19.53 40.87
CA ASN A 32 22.33 -18.68 41.70
C ASN A 32 23.78 -18.67 41.20
N ASN A 33 24.27 -19.79 40.66
CA ASN A 33 25.63 -19.91 40.13
C ASN A 33 25.80 -19.29 38.72
N SER A 34 24.72 -18.83 38.10
CA SER A 34 24.76 -18.27 36.75
C SER A 34 25.15 -16.80 36.75
N THR A 35 26.13 -16.46 35.90
CA THR A 35 26.65 -15.09 35.79
C THR A 35 26.29 -14.41 34.46
N ALA A 36 25.88 -15.19 33.45
CA ALA A 36 25.60 -14.69 32.10
C ALA A 36 24.13 -14.88 31.69
N ILE A 37 23.59 -13.93 30.93
CA ILE A 37 22.22 -14.00 30.36
C ILE A 37 22.02 -15.27 29.54
N ALA A 38 23.02 -15.68 28.76
CA ALA A 38 22.92 -16.90 27.96
C ALA A 38 22.74 -18.16 28.84
N ALA A 39 23.43 -18.21 29.98
CA ALA A 39 23.30 -19.31 30.93
C ALA A 39 21.90 -19.33 31.57
N ILE A 40 21.41 -18.17 32.01
CA ILE A 40 20.07 -18.01 32.61
C ILE A 40 18.97 -18.34 31.58
N ASN A 41 19.11 -17.88 30.34
CA ASN A 41 18.19 -18.22 29.25
C ASN A 41 18.17 -19.73 28.98
N ASN A 42 19.32 -20.39 28.97
CA ASN A 42 19.39 -21.84 28.78
C ASN A 42 18.73 -22.61 29.93
N LEU A 43 19.00 -22.21 31.17
CA LEU A 43 18.34 -22.77 32.36
C LEU A 43 16.81 -22.62 32.27
N MET A 44 16.32 -21.42 31.96
CA MET A 44 14.89 -21.17 31.87
C MET A 44 14.24 -21.87 30.66
N SER A 45 14.92 -21.94 29.52
CA SER A 45 14.36 -22.47 28.26
C SER A 45 14.41 -23.99 28.14
N PHE A 46 15.27 -24.64 28.92
CA PHE A 46 15.47 -26.08 28.86
C PHE A 46 15.17 -26.75 30.20
N ASP A 47 15.89 -26.39 31.25
CA ASP A 47 15.78 -27.08 32.54
C ASP A 47 14.47 -26.76 33.25
N PHE A 48 14.07 -25.49 33.31
CA PHE A 48 12.79 -25.11 33.91
C PHE A 48 11.58 -25.66 33.14
N LEU A 49 11.59 -25.59 31.80
CA LEU A 49 10.54 -26.23 30.98
C LEU A 49 10.49 -27.74 31.23
N LYS A 50 11.65 -28.40 31.36
CA LYS A 50 11.73 -29.83 31.66
C LYS A 50 11.12 -30.14 33.04
N LEU A 51 11.35 -29.31 34.06
CA LEU A 51 10.73 -29.45 35.37
C LEU A 51 9.21 -29.28 35.31
N CYS A 52 8.72 -28.26 34.60
CA CYS A 52 7.28 -28.04 34.42
C CYS A 52 6.63 -29.20 33.65
N ASN A 53 7.28 -29.71 32.60
CA ASN A 53 6.78 -30.87 31.87
C ASN A 53 6.82 -32.16 32.71
N GLN A 54 7.79 -32.31 33.62
CA GLN A 54 7.80 -33.41 34.59
C GLN A 54 6.62 -33.31 35.55
N TYR A 55 6.34 -32.13 36.11
CA TYR A 55 5.14 -31.89 36.91
C TYR A 55 3.87 -32.28 36.15
N ILE A 56 3.71 -31.79 34.91
CA ILE A 56 2.58 -32.13 34.05
C ILE A 56 2.48 -33.64 33.81
N SER A 57 3.61 -34.31 33.56
CA SER A 57 3.62 -35.75 33.35
C SER A 57 3.16 -36.55 34.57
N TYR A 58 3.61 -36.15 35.78
CA TYR A 58 3.21 -36.76 37.03
C TYR A 58 1.74 -36.54 37.36
N ALA A 59 1.22 -35.37 37.01
CA ALA A 59 -0.20 -35.06 37.18
C ALA A 59 -1.10 -35.69 36.11
N THR A 60 -0.56 -36.03 34.92
CA THR A 60 -1.32 -36.62 33.79
C THR A 60 -1.27 -38.15 33.78
N SER A 61 -0.35 -38.80 34.49
CA SER A 61 -0.31 -40.27 34.59
C SER A 61 -1.55 -40.80 35.32
N GLU A 62 -2.64 -40.99 34.58
CA GLU A 62 -3.80 -41.76 35.03
C GLU A 62 -3.37 -43.19 35.36
N ASN A 63 -3.49 -43.59 36.63
CA ASN A 63 -3.99 -44.92 37.06
C ASN A 63 -3.49 -46.19 36.35
N LYS A 64 -2.34 -46.19 35.67
CA LYS A 64 -1.82 -47.36 34.96
C LYS A 64 -0.48 -47.76 35.56
N GLU A 65 -0.59 -48.70 36.50
CA GLU A 65 0.43 -49.66 36.95
C GLU A 65 1.45 -49.25 38.02
N VAL A 66 1.46 -48.01 38.52
CA VAL A 66 2.18 -47.67 39.76
C VAL A 66 1.28 -46.81 40.63
N GLY A 67 0.84 -47.36 41.76
CA GLY A 67 -0.10 -46.71 42.68
C GLY A 67 0.41 -45.35 43.16
N THR A 68 0.00 -44.28 42.49
CA THR A 68 0.19 -42.91 42.95
C THR A 68 -0.80 -42.68 44.08
N ASP A 69 -0.31 -42.23 45.25
CA ASP A 69 -1.14 -42.00 46.43
C ASP A 69 -2.25 -40.97 46.07
N GLN A 70 -3.50 -41.25 46.42
CA GLN A 70 -4.63 -40.32 46.20
C GLN A 70 -4.32 -38.94 46.81
N LYS A 71 -3.47 -38.89 47.84
CA LYS A 71 -2.94 -37.65 48.44
C LYS A 71 -2.11 -36.82 47.46
N GLU A 72 -1.19 -37.45 46.73
CA GLU A 72 -0.32 -36.75 45.78
C GLU A 72 -1.11 -36.24 44.58
N MET A 73 -2.09 -37.02 44.12
CA MET A 73 -2.98 -36.58 43.04
C MET A 73 -3.82 -35.37 43.45
N TYR A 74 -4.31 -35.34 44.70
CA TYR A 74 -4.99 -34.15 45.23
C TYR A 74 -4.07 -32.92 45.23
N LEU A 75 -2.83 -33.06 45.70
CA LEU A 75 -1.88 -31.95 45.75
C LEU A 75 -1.53 -31.43 44.34
N LEU A 76 -1.29 -32.34 43.39
CA LEU A 76 -0.96 -32.02 42.01
C LEU A 76 -2.14 -31.45 41.20
N HIS A 77 -3.39 -31.79 41.54
CA HIS A 77 -4.56 -31.34 40.79
C HIS A 77 -5.24 -30.11 41.40
N TYR A 78 -5.17 -29.93 42.72
CA TYR A 78 -5.99 -28.92 43.40
C TYR A 78 -5.19 -27.89 44.22
N ALA A 79 -4.08 -28.27 44.85
CA ALA A 79 -3.38 -27.39 45.78
C ALA A 79 -2.25 -26.59 45.10
N LEU A 80 -1.36 -27.29 44.39
CA LEU A 80 -0.13 -26.74 43.83
C LEU A 80 -0.24 -26.07 42.43
N PRO A 81 -1.26 -26.32 41.59
CA PRO A 81 -1.28 -25.77 40.24
C PRO A 81 -1.24 -24.24 40.14
N GLU A 82 -1.90 -23.52 41.05
CA GLU A 82 -1.89 -22.04 41.00
C GLU A 82 -0.49 -21.50 41.33
N SER A 83 0.14 -21.99 42.41
CA SER A 83 1.52 -21.61 42.77
C SER A 83 2.53 -21.93 41.67
N LEU A 84 2.38 -23.07 40.98
CA LEU A 84 3.22 -23.41 39.83
C LEU A 84 2.95 -22.47 38.64
N LYS A 85 1.69 -22.10 38.39
CA LYS A 85 1.32 -21.18 37.33
C LYS A 85 1.96 -19.81 37.54
N ASP A 86 1.89 -19.29 38.76
CA ASP A 86 2.52 -18.03 39.15
C ASP A 86 4.04 -18.09 38.94
N LEU A 87 4.66 -19.20 39.31
CA LEU A 87 6.09 -19.43 39.07
C LEU A 87 6.42 -19.42 37.57
N ILE A 88 5.62 -20.06 36.72
CA ILE A 88 5.81 -20.08 35.26
C ILE A 88 5.65 -18.67 34.68
N ILE A 89 4.63 -17.93 35.10
CA ILE A 89 4.37 -16.55 34.67
C ILE A 89 5.56 -15.65 35.04
N LEU A 90 6.07 -15.76 36.26
CA LEU A 90 7.22 -14.97 36.70
C LEU A 90 8.48 -15.27 35.89
N HIS A 91 8.78 -16.55 35.63
CA HIS A 91 9.92 -16.95 34.80
C HIS A 91 9.81 -16.42 33.37
N ARG A 92 8.59 -16.42 32.81
CA ARG A 92 8.32 -15.83 31.49
C ARG A 92 8.57 -14.33 31.50
N ASP A 93 8.07 -13.63 32.50
CA ASP A 93 8.17 -12.17 32.59
C ASP A 93 9.62 -11.72 32.76
N VAL A 94 10.39 -12.42 33.60
CA VAL A 94 11.83 -12.23 33.73
C VAL A 94 12.55 -12.50 32.41
N LEU A 95 12.18 -13.56 31.69
CA LEU A 95 12.75 -13.85 30.37
C LEU A 95 12.52 -12.69 29.38
N VAL A 96 11.31 -12.11 29.34
CA VAL A 96 11.01 -10.93 28.52
C VAL A 96 11.92 -9.76 28.88
N GLN A 97 12.04 -9.42 30.17
CA GLN A 97 12.88 -8.30 30.62
C GLN A 97 14.36 -8.52 30.29
N LEU A 98 14.87 -9.74 30.45
CA LEU A 98 16.24 -10.09 30.07
C LEU A 98 16.48 -9.93 28.55
N GLN A 99 15.51 -10.27 27.70
CA GLN A 99 15.63 -10.03 26.26
C GLN A 99 15.62 -8.53 25.94
N ILE A 100 14.72 -7.75 26.56
CA ILE A 100 14.66 -6.29 26.38
C ILE A 100 15.98 -5.64 26.81
N GLY A 101 16.51 -6.01 27.98
CA GLY A 101 17.79 -5.54 28.49
C GLY A 101 18.95 -5.86 27.55
N LYS A 102 18.98 -7.10 27.03
CA LYS A 102 19.97 -7.51 26.03
C LYS A 102 19.90 -6.67 24.76
N HIS A 103 18.71 -6.42 24.22
CA HIS A 103 18.55 -5.60 23.01
C HIS A 103 18.96 -4.14 23.23
N LYS A 104 18.59 -3.55 24.36
CA LYS A 104 19.02 -2.18 24.73
C LYS A 104 20.53 -2.08 24.90
N ASN A 105 21.19 -3.11 25.43
CA ASN A 105 22.64 -3.14 25.54
C ASN A 105 23.33 -3.28 24.17
N LEU A 106 22.80 -4.10 23.26
CA LEU A 106 23.32 -4.21 21.89
C LEU A 106 23.28 -2.90 21.10
N GLU A 107 22.30 -2.04 21.40
CA GLU A 107 22.17 -0.68 20.83
C GLU A 107 22.77 0.41 21.72
N GLN A 108 23.56 0.05 22.74
CA GLN A 108 24.24 0.96 23.66
C GLN A 108 23.32 1.92 24.44
N GLN A 109 22.01 1.63 24.50
CA GLN A 109 21.04 2.36 25.31
C GLN A 109 21.12 1.99 26.80
N ALA A 110 21.73 0.85 27.13
CA ALA A 110 21.96 0.39 28.49
C ALA A 110 23.41 -0.04 28.68
N SER A 111 24.02 0.42 29.78
CA SER A 111 25.40 0.03 30.14
C SER A 111 25.49 -1.44 30.56
N ASP A 112 26.66 -2.05 30.37
CA ASP A 112 26.92 -3.42 30.84
C ASP A 112 26.67 -3.58 32.34
N LYS A 113 26.93 -2.52 33.13
CA LYS A 113 26.64 -2.48 34.56
C LYS A 113 25.14 -2.59 34.84
N SER A 114 24.31 -1.83 34.11
CA SER A 114 22.85 -1.88 34.24
C SER A 114 22.30 -3.26 33.85
N LEU A 115 22.87 -3.87 32.82
CA LEU A 115 22.51 -5.22 32.41
C LEU A 115 22.88 -6.25 33.49
N GLN A 116 24.05 -6.10 34.13
CA GLN A 116 24.45 -6.96 35.24
C GLN A 116 23.53 -6.80 36.45
N THR A 117 23.13 -5.59 36.78
CA THR A 117 22.12 -5.33 37.84
C THR A 117 20.80 -6.04 37.53
N LEU A 118 20.30 -5.95 36.30
CA LEU A 118 19.08 -6.65 35.89
C LEU A 118 19.21 -8.17 36.04
N ILE A 119 20.37 -8.75 35.69
CA ILE A 119 20.66 -10.18 35.87
C ILE A 119 20.61 -10.57 37.34
N ASP A 120 21.24 -9.79 38.20
CA ASP A 120 21.33 -10.08 39.63
C ASP A 120 19.95 -9.98 40.32
N GLU A 121 19.19 -8.92 40.03
CA GLU A 121 17.80 -8.74 40.50
C GLU A 121 16.88 -9.86 39.98
N SER A 122 17.03 -10.26 38.71
CA SER A 122 16.25 -11.34 38.11
C SER A 122 16.52 -12.69 38.80
N LYS A 123 17.79 -13.00 39.12
CA LYS A 123 18.14 -14.22 39.85
C LYS A 123 17.55 -14.22 41.25
N GLU A 124 17.71 -13.12 41.99
CA GLU A 124 17.17 -12.99 43.34
C GLU A 124 15.66 -13.21 43.36
N LEU A 125 14.94 -12.56 42.44
CA LEU A 125 13.49 -12.68 42.31
C LEU A 125 13.05 -14.13 42.01
N LEU A 126 13.70 -14.79 41.06
CA LEU A 126 13.39 -16.17 40.70
C LEU A 126 13.76 -17.16 41.80
N THR A 127 14.88 -16.96 42.48
CA THR A 127 15.32 -17.79 43.62
C THR A 127 14.35 -17.68 44.81
N ASN A 128 13.83 -16.48 45.08
CA ASN A 128 12.81 -16.25 46.09
C ASN A 128 11.49 -16.95 45.73
N ALA A 129 11.05 -16.85 44.47
CA ALA A 129 9.84 -17.52 44.00
C ALA A 129 9.95 -19.05 44.01
N LEU A 130 11.11 -19.61 43.66
CA LEU A 130 11.38 -21.04 43.76
C LEU A 130 11.35 -21.51 45.22
N SER A 131 11.96 -20.74 46.13
CA SER A 131 11.95 -21.07 47.56
C SER A 131 10.52 -21.05 48.12
N TYR A 132 9.72 -20.05 47.75
CA TYR A 132 8.30 -19.99 48.10
C TYR A 132 7.53 -21.22 47.59
N PHE A 133 7.72 -21.61 46.32
CA PHE A 133 7.04 -22.79 45.76
C PHE A 133 7.46 -24.10 46.45
N ILE A 134 8.75 -24.26 46.78
CA ILE A 134 9.26 -25.42 47.52
C ILE A 134 8.66 -25.47 48.94
N GLU A 135 8.58 -24.33 49.62
CA GLU A 135 7.94 -24.22 50.94
C GLU A 135 6.43 -24.51 50.87
N ASP A 136 5.76 -24.07 49.80
CA ASP A 136 4.33 -24.31 49.56
C ASP A 136 4.04 -25.81 49.37
N ILE A 137 4.89 -26.53 48.63
CA ILE A 137 4.81 -28.01 48.53
C ILE A 137 4.84 -28.65 49.92
N ALA A 138 5.79 -28.27 50.76
CA ALA A 138 5.94 -28.83 52.10
C ALA A 138 4.76 -28.47 53.02
N LYS A 139 4.27 -27.23 52.92
CA LYS A 139 3.14 -26.71 53.69
C LYS A 139 1.84 -27.44 53.34
N GLU A 140 1.48 -27.50 52.06
CA GLU A 140 0.26 -28.16 51.59
C GLU A 140 0.28 -29.67 51.89
N ALA A 141 1.44 -30.33 51.76
CA ALA A 141 1.60 -31.72 52.15
C ALA A 141 1.38 -31.93 53.66
N LYS A 142 1.89 -31.03 54.51
CA LYS A 142 1.69 -31.08 55.97
C LYS A 142 0.23 -30.83 56.35
N GLU A 143 -0.42 -29.84 55.74
CA GLU A 143 -1.83 -29.52 55.98
C GLU A 143 -2.76 -30.67 55.58
N LEU A 144 -2.47 -31.32 54.44
CA LEU A 144 -3.21 -32.51 54.01
C LEU A 144 -3.04 -33.66 55.01
N ASN A 145 -1.81 -33.92 55.48
CA ASN A 145 -1.56 -34.97 56.46
C ASN A 145 -2.27 -34.71 57.80
N LEU A 146 -2.30 -33.45 58.27
CA LEU A 146 -3.06 -33.05 59.46
C LEU A 146 -4.58 -33.24 59.27
N PHE A 147 -5.11 -32.90 58.09
CA PHE A 147 -6.52 -33.11 57.76
C PHE A 147 -6.89 -34.61 57.79
N LEU A 148 -6.08 -35.47 57.17
CA LEU A 148 -6.31 -36.91 57.13
C LEU A 148 -6.17 -37.58 58.51
N ALA A 149 -5.32 -37.04 59.40
CA ALA A 149 -5.22 -37.50 60.78
C ALA A 149 -6.52 -37.31 61.58
N THR A 150 -7.44 -36.44 61.15
CA THR A 150 -8.75 -36.20 61.78
C THR A 150 -9.88 -37.14 61.33
N SER A 151 -9.54 -38.31 60.76
CA SER A 151 -10.51 -39.33 60.26
C SER A 151 -11.38 -38.90 59.06
N LYS A 152 -10.99 -37.83 58.36
CA LYS A 152 -11.66 -37.33 57.15
C LYS A 152 -11.01 -37.91 55.89
N ASN A 153 -11.77 -38.10 54.82
CA ASN A 153 -11.27 -38.62 53.55
C ASN A 153 -11.00 -37.48 52.54
N ILE A 154 -10.13 -37.70 51.56
CA ILE A 154 -9.86 -36.73 50.47
C ILE A 154 -11.14 -36.42 49.69
N GLU A 155 -12.00 -37.43 49.53
CA GLU A 155 -13.32 -37.28 48.91
C GLU A 155 -14.15 -36.16 49.57
N ASP A 156 -14.00 -35.92 50.87
CA ASP A 156 -14.74 -34.85 51.57
C ASP A 156 -14.36 -33.44 51.06
N LYS A 157 -13.14 -33.27 50.51
CA LYS A 157 -12.68 -31.99 49.90
C LYS A 157 -13.03 -31.87 48.42
N THR A 158 -13.22 -32.98 47.70
CA THR A 158 -13.37 -32.98 46.23
C THR A 158 -14.77 -33.35 45.75
N LYS A 159 -15.65 -33.90 46.60
CA LYS A 159 -16.99 -34.43 46.25
C LYS A 159 -17.89 -33.50 45.45
N HIS A 160 -17.76 -32.19 45.64
CA HIS A 160 -18.58 -31.18 44.97
C HIS A 160 -17.84 -30.44 43.84
N HIS A 161 -16.59 -30.79 43.55
CA HIS A 161 -15.75 -30.12 42.57
C HIS A 161 -15.40 -31.05 41.41
N LEU A 162 -15.40 -30.51 40.20
CA LEU A 162 -14.74 -31.15 39.06
C LEU A 162 -13.22 -30.94 39.20
N SER A 163 -12.42 -31.90 38.74
CA SER A 163 -10.96 -31.72 38.73
C SER A 163 -10.59 -30.54 37.83
N PRO A 164 -9.87 -29.53 38.34
CA PRO A 164 -9.44 -28.39 37.54
C PRO A 164 -8.20 -28.73 36.69
N TRP A 165 -7.67 -29.96 36.77
CA TRP A 165 -6.41 -30.35 36.15
C TRP A 165 -6.34 -30.07 34.65
N GLU A 166 -7.38 -30.43 33.87
CA GLU A 166 -7.34 -30.18 32.42
C GLU A 166 -7.28 -28.69 32.08
N VAL A 167 -7.89 -27.82 32.90
CA VAL A 167 -7.80 -26.36 32.73
C VAL A 167 -6.37 -25.90 32.98
N TYR A 168 -5.76 -26.32 34.09
CA TYR A 168 -4.37 -25.97 34.41
C TYR A 168 -3.38 -26.52 33.40
N ARG A 169 -3.59 -27.75 32.92
CA ARG A 169 -2.75 -28.40 31.92
C ARG A 169 -2.70 -27.59 30.62
N GLU A 170 -3.84 -27.14 30.12
CA GLU A 170 -3.89 -26.31 28.91
C GLU A 170 -3.29 -24.91 29.14
N GLN A 171 -3.50 -24.32 30.32
CA GLN A 171 -2.86 -23.07 30.71
C GLN A 171 -1.33 -23.20 30.76
N PHE A 172 -0.80 -24.27 31.37
CA PHE A 172 0.64 -24.53 31.43
C PHE A 172 1.24 -24.72 30.03
N LYS A 173 0.61 -25.52 29.17
CA LYS A 173 1.08 -25.69 27.78
C LYS A 173 1.14 -24.35 27.04
N THR A 174 0.13 -23.51 27.20
CA THR A 174 0.07 -22.18 26.58
C THR A 174 1.20 -21.29 27.08
N LEU A 175 1.44 -21.24 28.40
CA LEU A 175 2.49 -20.45 29.01
C LEU A 175 3.89 -20.96 28.63
N LEU A 176 4.12 -22.27 28.66
CA LEU A 176 5.41 -22.86 28.28
C LEU A 176 5.74 -22.62 26.80
N ALA A 177 4.74 -22.62 25.91
CA ALA A 177 4.93 -22.28 24.50
C ALA A 177 5.45 -20.83 24.31
N GLN A 178 5.06 -19.89 25.19
CA GLN A 178 5.49 -18.48 25.12
C GLN A 178 7.01 -18.33 25.31
N PHE A 179 7.69 -19.20 26.07
CA PHE A 179 9.15 -19.16 26.24
C PHE A 179 9.87 -19.30 24.89
N SER A 180 9.45 -20.27 24.08
CA SER A 180 10.02 -20.48 22.74
C SER A 180 9.71 -19.30 21.80
N HIS A 181 8.52 -18.72 21.91
CA HIS A 181 8.13 -17.54 21.13
C HIS A 181 9.01 -16.32 21.47
N ILE A 182 9.25 -16.06 22.75
CA ILE A 182 10.10 -14.94 23.22
C ILE A 182 11.53 -15.10 22.70
N LEU A 183 12.11 -16.30 22.81
CA LEU A 183 13.49 -16.55 22.36
C LEU A 183 13.65 -16.46 20.84
N ASN A 184 12.73 -17.06 20.09
CA ASN A 184 12.76 -16.98 18.63
C ASN A 184 12.61 -15.54 18.14
N THR A 185 11.76 -14.77 18.79
CA THR A 185 11.55 -13.35 18.45
C THR A 185 12.73 -12.48 18.87
N SER A 186 13.40 -12.80 19.98
CA SER A 186 14.65 -12.17 20.39
C SER A 186 15.77 -12.37 19.37
N LEU A 187 15.92 -13.59 18.82
CA LEU A 187 16.91 -13.85 17.76
C LEU A 187 16.61 -13.05 16.49
N LYS A 188 15.34 -12.92 16.10
CA LYS A 188 14.93 -12.06 14.97
C LYS A 188 15.24 -10.59 15.23
N THR A 189 14.97 -10.13 16.45
CA THR A 189 15.23 -8.73 16.86
C THR A 189 16.72 -8.42 16.86
N GLN A 190 17.56 -9.36 17.31
CA GLN A 190 19.02 -9.22 17.22
C GLN A 190 19.51 -9.10 15.77
N LYS A 191 18.96 -9.88 14.84
CA LYS A 191 19.27 -9.74 13.41
C LYS A 191 18.87 -8.36 12.88
N ASN A 192 17.68 -7.88 13.23
CA ASN A 192 17.24 -6.54 12.86
C ASN A 192 18.16 -5.46 13.43
N ILE A 193 18.60 -5.58 14.69
CA ILE A 193 19.58 -4.66 15.30
C ILE A 193 20.88 -4.64 14.50
N THR A 194 21.39 -5.81 14.08
CA THR A 194 22.58 -5.89 13.22
C THR A 194 22.35 -5.16 11.89
N THR A 195 21.21 -5.36 11.24
CA THR A 195 20.87 -4.66 9.99
C THR A 195 20.77 -3.14 10.20
N PHE A 196 20.20 -2.66 11.30
CA PHE A 196 20.15 -1.24 11.64
C PHE A 196 21.56 -0.66 11.84
N ASN A 197 22.43 -1.36 12.56
CA ASN A 197 23.82 -0.97 12.74
C ASN A 197 24.58 -0.90 11.42
N GLU A 198 24.37 -1.86 10.51
CA GLU A 198 24.95 -1.82 9.17
C GLU A 198 24.47 -0.62 8.34
N ILE A 199 23.17 -0.28 8.42
CA ILE A 199 22.61 0.91 7.76
C ILE A 199 23.25 2.18 8.33
N ASN A 200 23.39 2.26 9.65
CA ASN A 200 24.00 3.40 10.33
C ASN A 200 25.49 3.55 9.95
N GLN A 201 26.26 2.45 9.97
CA GLN A 201 27.66 2.44 9.53
C GLN A 201 27.82 2.87 8.07
N HIS A 202 26.96 2.35 7.18
CA HIS A 202 27.00 2.74 5.77
C HIS A 202 26.68 4.23 5.58
N THR A 203 25.65 4.73 6.28
CA THR A 203 25.27 6.15 6.24
C THR A 203 26.40 7.05 6.73
N ASN A 204 27.03 6.70 7.86
CA ASN A 204 28.18 7.45 8.37
C ASN A 204 29.38 7.39 7.42
N SER A 205 29.65 6.26 6.78
CA SER A 205 30.74 6.15 5.80
C SER A 205 30.53 7.06 4.59
N VAL A 206 29.29 7.21 4.12
CA VAL A 206 28.96 8.12 3.02
C VAL A 206 29.09 9.58 3.46
N ILE A 207 28.65 9.90 4.68
CA ILE A 207 28.84 11.23 5.26
C ILE A 207 30.32 11.58 5.38
N GLU A 208 31.16 10.66 5.88
CA GLU A 208 32.61 10.86 6.00
C GLU A 208 33.26 11.10 4.62
N LEU A 209 32.83 10.37 3.59
CA LEU A 209 33.30 10.61 2.22
C LEU A 209 32.95 12.03 1.74
N ILE A 210 31.71 12.47 1.93
CA ILE A 210 31.26 13.81 1.51
C ILE A 210 32.02 14.92 2.26
N ILE A 211 32.27 14.74 3.57
CA ILE A 211 33.07 15.70 4.34
C ILE A 211 34.50 15.74 3.81
N LYS A 212 35.11 14.58 3.54
CA LYS A 212 36.46 14.49 3.01
C LYS A 212 36.58 15.16 1.64
N GLU A 213 35.58 15.03 0.78
CA GLU A 213 35.49 15.75 -0.49
C GLU A 213 35.49 17.27 -0.27
N SER A 214 34.65 17.77 0.64
CA SER A 214 34.62 19.19 0.99
C SER A 214 35.95 19.71 1.57
N GLU A 215 36.65 18.91 2.39
CA GLU A 215 37.97 19.25 2.93
C GLU A 215 39.04 19.36 1.83
N VAL A 216 39.03 18.44 0.87
CA VAL A 216 39.89 18.48 -0.32
C VAL A 216 39.64 19.75 -1.13
N LEU A 217 38.38 20.13 -1.36
CA LEU A 217 38.02 21.37 -2.07
C LEU A 217 38.53 22.61 -1.33
N LEU A 218 38.49 22.61 0.01
CA LEU A 218 39.04 23.68 0.84
C LEU A 218 40.57 23.78 0.72
N GLU A 219 41.28 22.64 0.74
CA GLU A 219 42.74 22.59 0.57
C GLU A 219 43.16 23.12 -0.80
N VAL A 220 42.47 22.72 -1.87
CA VAL A 220 42.71 23.22 -3.22
C VAL A 220 42.46 24.73 -3.30
N SER A 221 41.37 25.22 -2.69
CA SER A 221 41.09 26.66 -2.64
C SER A 221 42.14 27.44 -1.85
N ASN A 222 42.66 26.90 -0.75
CA ASN A 222 43.72 27.53 0.05
C ASN A 222 45.03 27.60 -0.74
N THR A 223 45.39 26.51 -1.41
CA THR A 223 46.60 26.42 -2.21
C THR A 223 46.55 27.31 -3.46
N ALA A 224 45.37 27.50 -4.06
CA ALA A 224 45.16 28.49 -5.12
C ALA A 224 45.50 29.90 -4.64
N VAL A 225 44.99 30.30 -3.46
CA VAL A 225 45.22 31.64 -2.89
C VAL A 225 46.71 31.86 -2.61
N THR A 226 47.40 30.90 -1.99
CA THR A 226 48.83 31.05 -1.66
C THR A 226 49.71 31.11 -2.89
N LYS A 227 49.46 30.27 -3.91
CA LYS A 227 50.23 30.28 -5.17
C LYS A 227 50.02 31.56 -5.98
N ILE A 228 48.80 32.10 -6.00
CA ILE A 228 48.47 33.39 -6.64
C ILE A 228 49.15 34.56 -5.89
N GLU A 229 49.17 34.55 -4.56
CA GLU A 229 49.84 35.58 -3.75
C GLU A 229 51.37 35.54 -3.88
N ALA A 230 51.95 34.35 -3.99
CA ALA A 230 53.39 34.15 -4.15
C ALA A 230 53.92 34.51 -5.55
N LYS A 231 53.03 34.77 -6.53
CA LYS A 231 53.38 35.01 -7.94
C LYS A 231 54.29 33.91 -8.52
N GLU A 232 53.97 32.65 -8.24
CA GLU A 232 54.69 31.49 -8.78
C GLU A 232 54.70 31.49 -10.32
N ASP A 233 55.71 30.85 -10.92
CA ASP A 233 55.86 30.76 -12.37
C ASP A 233 54.63 30.12 -13.02
N SER A 234 54.23 30.66 -14.16
CA SER A 234 52.99 30.30 -14.85
C SER A 234 52.96 28.85 -15.32
N GLN A 235 54.12 28.22 -15.57
CA GLN A 235 54.20 26.79 -15.91
C GLN A 235 53.91 25.88 -14.70
N ASP A 236 54.45 26.20 -13.53
CA ASP A 236 54.23 25.43 -12.30
C ASP A 236 52.78 25.57 -11.82
N LEU A 237 52.19 26.75 -11.98
CA LEU A 237 50.79 27.03 -11.64
C LEU A 237 49.83 26.27 -12.58
N LEU A 238 50.13 26.18 -13.88
CA LEU A 238 49.33 25.39 -14.83
C LEU A 238 49.40 23.88 -14.56
N SER A 239 50.59 23.35 -14.25
CA SER A 239 50.78 21.94 -13.85
C SER A 239 50.01 21.62 -12.57
N TRP A 240 50.06 22.52 -11.57
CA TRP A 240 49.29 22.37 -10.34
C TRP A 240 47.78 22.36 -10.58
N ILE A 241 47.25 23.29 -11.41
CA ILE A 241 45.81 23.33 -11.74
C ILE A 241 45.35 22.01 -12.39
N GLU A 242 46.16 21.45 -13.30
CA GLU A 242 45.82 20.16 -13.94
C GLU A 242 45.78 19.01 -12.93
N ASN A 243 46.74 18.96 -12.00
CA ASN A 243 46.74 17.98 -10.91
C ASN A 243 45.59 18.19 -9.90
N SER A 244 45.18 19.42 -9.63
CA SER A 244 44.02 19.70 -8.77
C SER A 244 42.71 19.30 -9.45
N LEU A 245 42.57 19.50 -10.76
CA LEU A 245 41.37 19.08 -11.51
C LEU A 245 41.24 17.56 -11.61
N THR A 246 42.35 16.82 -11.73
CA THR A 246 42.34 15.35 -11.70
C THR A 246 42.02 14.81 -10.31
N LEU A 247 42.55 15.44 -9.26
CA LEU A 247 42.25 15.07 -7.87
C LEU A 247 40.78 15.29 -7.52
N ILE A 248 40.20 16.43 -7.93
CA ILE A 248 38.77 16.73 -7.77
C ILE A 248 37.88 15.74 -8.55
N ALA A 249 38.28 15.38 -9.78
CA ALA A 249 37.53 14.41 -10.59
C ALA A 249 37.61 12.97 -10.06
N ALA A 250 38.70 12.61 -9.37
CA ALA A 250 38.85 11.30 -8.74
C ALA A 250 38.00 11.16 -7.47
N THR A 251 37.67 12.27 -6.81
CA THR A 251 36.78 12.31 -5.65
C THR A 251 35.31 12.55 -5.99
N ASP A 252 34.98 12.97 -7.22
CA ASP A 252 33.60 13.17 -7.70
C ASP A 252 32.93 11.82 -8.05
N LEU A 253 32.51 11.06 -7.03
CA LEU A 253 31.87 9.76 -7.18
C LEU A 253 30.33 9.86 -7.17
N ASN A 254 29.68 9.12 -8.06
CA ASN A 254 28.21 8.94 -8.17
C ASN A 254 27.62 8.18 -6.96
N SER A 255 27.81 8.69 -5.75
CA SER A 255 27.50 8.06 -4.46
C SER A 255 25.99 7.98 -4.14
N LYS A 256 25.14 8.73 -4.86
CA LYS A 256 23.70 8.82 -4.56
C LYS A 256 22.94 7.54 -4.94
N GLU A 257 23.18 7.00 -6.13
CA GLU A 257 22.49 5.80 -6.64
C GLU A 257 22.97 4.52 -5.92
N GLU A 258 24.28 4.45 -5.63
CA GLU A 258 24.89 3.33 -4.91
C GLU A 258 24.39 3.26 -3.46
N PHE A 259 24.34 4.41 -2.76
CA PHE A 259 23.78 4.48 -1.40
C PHE A 259 22.32 4.04 -1.38
N THR A 260 21.49 4.59 -2.27
CA THR A 260 20.04 4.30 -2.30
C THR A 260 19.79 2.80 -2.57
N THR A 261 20.54 2.22 -3.50
CA THR A 261 20.41 0.79 -3.85
C THR A 261 20.87 -0.12 -2.70
N ASN A 262 21.97 0.22 -2.02
CA ASN A 262 22.50 -0.58 -0.91
C ASN A 262 21.58 -0.53 0.32
N ILE A 263 21.07 0.66 0.66
CA ILE A 263 20.09 0.88 1.72
C ILE A 263 18.79 0.10 1.41
N GLU A 264 18.27 0.19 0.18
CA GLU A 264 17.03 -0.50 -0.19
C GLU A 264 17.18 -2.03 -0.09
N ASN A 265 18.32 -2.58 -0.50
CA ASN A 265 18.62 -4.01 -0.33
C ASN A 265 18.66 -4.43 1.14
N LYS A 266 19.25 -3.62 2.02
CA LYS A 266 19.28 -3.88 3.48
C LYS A 266 17.90 -3.78 4.11
N ILE A 267 17.09 -2.80 3.72
CA ILE A 267 15.72 -2.61 4.21
C ILE A 267 14.79 -3.74 3.76
N ASN A 268 14.95 -4.24 2.53
CA ASN A 268 14.14 -5.34 2.00
C ASN A 268 14.31 -6.66 2.77
N ASN A 269 15.40 -6.82 3.51
CA ASN A 269 15.67 -7.98 4.35
C ASN A 269 15.02 -7.89 5.76
N LEU A 270 14.34 -6.79 6.09
CA LEU A 270 13.68 -6.62 7.39
C LEU A 270 12.32 -7.30 7.44
N ASP A 271 12.11 -8.16 8.43
CA ASP A 271 10.88 -8.94 8.59
C ASP A 271 9.74 -8.16 9.28
N SER A 272 8.51 -8.66 9.13
CA SER A 272 7.37 -8.27 9.98
C SER A 272 7.01 -9.38 10.95
N TYR A 273 6.90 -9.05 12.23
CA TYR A 273 6.51 -10.00 13.28
C TYR A 273 5.91 -9.28 14.51
N ALA A 274 5.25 -10.06 15.37
CA ALA A 274 4.78 -9.60 16.67
C ALA A 274 5.94 -9.71 17.67
N ILE A 275 6.29 -8.59 18.30
CA ILE A 275 7.35 -8.53 19.30
C ILE A 275 6.77 -8.46 20.71
N PRO A 276 7.19 -9.32 21.65
CA PRO A 276 6.85 -9.17 23.06
C PRO A 276 7.47 -7.89 23.62
N ILE A 277 6.64 -6.95 24.08
CA ILE A 277 7.07 -5.65 24.58
C ILE A 277 7.03 -5.53 26.10
N GLY A 278 6.32 -6.43 26.77
CA GLY A 278 6.15 -6.42 28.22
C GLY A 278 5.04 -7.36 28.65
N THR A 279 4.62 -7.24 29.91
CA THR A 279 3.53 -8.03 30.48
C THR A 279 2.56 -7.13 31.24
N ASN A 280 1.29 -7.53 31.29
CA ASN A 280 0.25 -6.82 32.06
C ASN A 280 -0.78 -7.81 32.61
N GLN A 281 -1.00 -7.81 33.92
CA GLN A 281 -1.97 -8.68 34.61
C GLN A 281 -1.89 -10.16 34.19
N GLY A 282 -0.66 -10.69 34.03
CA GLY A 282 -0.42 -12.09 33.62
C GLY A 282 -0.44 -12.35 32.10
N TYR A 283 -0.86 -11.37 31.28
CA TYR A 283 -0.80 -11.46 29.82
C TYR A 283 0.56 -11.00 29.27
N LEU A 284 1.01 -11.66 28.20
CA LEU A 284 2.14 -11.22 27.39
C LEU A 284 1.65 -10.15 26.40
N LEU A 285 2.21 -8.94 26.46
CA LEU A 285 1.89 -7.87 25.54
C LEU A 285 2.75 -7.99 24.29
N GLU A 286 2.10 -8.00 23.13
CA GLU A 286 2.77 -8.08 21.83
C GLU A 286 2.43 -6.87 20.95
N LYS A 287 3.44 -6.33 20.27
CA LYS A 287 3.28 -5.26 19.28
C LYS A 287 3.62 -5.79 17.90
N LYS A 288 2.69 -5.70 16.96
CA LYS A 288 2.95 -6.11 15.57
C LYS A 288 3.66 -4.99 14.83
N ILE A 289 4.89 -5.23 14.41
CA ILE A 289 5.71 -4.24 13.71
C ILE A 289 6.07 -4.75 12.33
N ASN A 290 6.02 -3.87 11.34
CA ASN A 290 6.59 -4.10 10.02
C ASN A 290 7.84 -3.24 9.88
N PHE A 291 9.00 -3.81 10.22
CA PHE A 291 10.26 -3.08 10.26
C PHE A 291 10.64 -2.53 8.88
N ASN A 292 10.45 -3.31 7.81
CA ASN A 292 10.67 -2.84 6.44
C ASN A 292 9.90 -1.55 6.14
N LYS A 293 8.59 -1.55 6.44
CA LYS A 293 7.71 -0.42 6.13
C LYS A 293 8.02 0.81 6.97
N SER A 294 8.17 0.64 8.28
CA SER A 294 8.43 1.74 9.22
C SER A 294 9.79 2.39 8.93
N VAL A 295 10.83 1.58 8.69
CA VAL A 295 12.16 2.08 8.31
C VAL A 295 12.10 2.82 6.99
N LYS A 296 11.49 2.25 5.95
CA LYS A 296 11.40 2.91 4.65
C LYS A 296 10.69 4.26 4.74
N LYS A 297 9.54 4.30 5.43
CA LYS A 297 8.82 5.56 5.68
C LYS A 297 9.72 6.56 6.43
N TRP A 298 10.35 6.16 7.52
CA TRP A 298 11.17 7.08 8.30
C TRP A 298 12.37 7.62 7.50
N MET A 299 13.04 6.77 6.73
CA MET A 299 14.18 7.15 5.89
C MET A 299 13.77 8.17 4.81
N ASP A 300 12.64 7.94 4.14
CA ASP A 300 12.15 8.80 3.06
C ASP A 300 11.80 10.22 3.53
N TYR A 301 11.22 10.36 4.73
CA TYR A 301 10.73 11.64 5.24
C TYR A 301 11.77 12.39 6.11
N ASN A 302 12.69 11.67 6.77
CA ASN A 302 13.62 12.29 7.73
C ASN A 302 15.08 12.29 7.24
N LEU A 303 15.61 11.14 6.79
CA LEU A 303 17.04 11.03 6.47
C LEU A 303 17.36 11.50 5.05
N LEU A 304 16.60 11.03 4.05
CA LEU A 304 16.90 11.27 2.64
C LEU A 304 16.91 12.77 2.26
N PRO A 305 15.99 13.63 2.76
CA PRO A 305 16.06 15.07 2.50
C PRO A 305 17.38 15.69 2.97
N LEU A 306 17.83 15.35 4.19
CA LEU A 306 19.07 15.89 4.75
C LEU A 306 20.31 15.41 3.98
N LEU A 307 20.31 14.16 3.51
CA LEU A 307 21.38 13.63 2.66
C LEU A 307 21.40 14.28 1.28
N MET A 308 20.24 14.59 0.71
CA MET A 308 20.13 15.34 -0.55
C MET A 308 20.74 16.73 -0.41
N ASP A 309 20.35 17.48 0.63
CA ASP A 309 20.91 18.81 0.91
C ASP A 309 22.44 18.76 1.06
N LEU A 310 22.96 17.75 1.77
CA LEU A 310 24.39 17.53 1.94
C LEU A 310 25.10 17.28 0.60
N TRP A 311 24.55 16.37 -0.21
CA TRP A 311 25.11 16.04 -1.53
C TRP A 311 25.08 17.21 -2.50
N ASP A 312 23.98 17.98 -2.53
CA ASP A 312 23.84 19.10 -3.46
C ASP A 312 24.70 20.28 -3.05
N GLY A 313 24.83 20.52 -1.74
CA GLY A 313 25.83 21.46 -1.22
C GLY A 313 27.23 21.10 -1.70
N ASN A 314 27.62 19.83 -1.61
CA ASN A 314 28.94 19.38 -2.04
C ASN A 314 29.14 19.44 -3.57
N SER A 315 28.14 19.01 -4.35
CA SER A 315 28.19 19.07 -5.82
C SER A 315 28.29 20.52 -6.34
N ASN A 316 27.55 21.44 -5.74
CA ASN A 316 27.62 22.87 -6.07
C ASN A 316 29.01 23.45 -5.78
N LEU A 317 29.61 23.11 -4.63
CA LEU A 317 30.97 23.51 -4.28
C LEU A 317 32.00 22.96 -5.27
N ASN A 318 31.91 21.68 -5.60
CA ASN A 318 32.80 21.02 -6.53
C ASN A 318 32.73 21.70 -7.92
N HIS A 319 31.53 21.89 -8.46
CA HIS A 319 31.32 22.56 -9.74
C HIS A 319 31.89 23.98 -9.75
N PHE A 320 31.65 24.75 -8.69
CA PHE A 320 32.10 26.14 -8.58
C PHE A 320 33.63 26.27 -8.50
N ILE A 321 34.30 25.39 -7.76
CA ILE A 321 35.78 25.33 -7.69
C ILE A 321 36.38 24.88 -9.02
N LYS A 322 35.79 23.88 -9.68
CA LYS A 322 36.22 23.39 -10.99
C LYS A 322 36.16 24.50 -12.05
N LEU A 323 35.05 25.24 -12.12
CA LEU A 323 34.92 26.40 -13.01
C LEU A 323 35.94 27.50 -12.70
N SER A 324 36.18 27.77 -11.42
CA SER A 324 37.16 28.78 -10.99
C SER A 324 38.58 28.41 -11.43
N LEU A 325 39.01 27.16 -11.21
CA LEU A 325 40.30 26.64 -11.66
C LEU A 325 40.45 26.67 -13.19
N LEU A 326 39.38 26.36 -13.94
CA LEU A 326 39.38 26.45 -15.40
C LEU A 326 39.51 27.91 -15.89
N ASN A 327 38.87 28.85 -15.21
CA ASN A 327 38.99 30.28 -15.52
C ASN A 327 40.40 30.81 -15.23
N LEU A 328 41.00 30.37 -14.12
CA LEU A 328 42.40 30.67 -13.78
C LEU A 328 43.35 30.09 -14.84
N LYS A 329 43.15 28.83 -15.25
CA LYS A 329 43.92 28.17 -16.33
C LYS A 329 43.85 28.97 -17.64
N SER A 330 42.65 29.37 -18.05
CA SER A 330 42.44 30.15 -19.28
C SER A 330 43.12 31.51 -19.21
N SER A 331 43.06 32.18 -18.06
CA SER A 331 43.66 33.50 -17.87
C SER A 331 45.19 33.45 -17.85
N LEU A 332 45.79 32.41 -17.25
CA LEU A 332 47.25 32.20 -17.27
C LEU A 332 47.78 31.87 -18.67
N LYS A 333 46.99 31.15 -19.48
CA LYS A 333 47.32 30.91 -20.90
C LYS A 333 47.28 32.20 -21.73
N LEU A 334 46.29 33.07 -21.49
CA LEU A 334 46.14 34.36 -22.18
C LEU A 334 47.16 35.40 -21.70
N GLY A 335 47.53 35.38 -20.42
CA GLY A 335 48.51 36.29 -19.82
C GLY A 335 49.95 36.10 -20.33
N LYS A 336 50.26 34.96 -20.97
CA LYS A 336 51.53 34.78 -21.70
C LYS A 336 51.69 35.72 -22.90
N GLU A 337 50.61 36.33 -23.39
CA GLU A 337 50.63 37.20 -24.58
C GLU A 337 50.63 38.70 -24.26
N ASN A 338 50.30 39.13 -23.03
CA ASN A 338 50.28 40.54 -22.64
C ASN A 338 50.62 40.71 -21.14
N ASP A 339 51.79 41.30 -20.84
CA ASP A 339 52.26 41.66 -19.50
C ASP A 339 51.29 42.65 -18.78
N ASN A 340 50.25 42.14 -18.12
CA ASN A 340 49.33 42.99 -17.35
C ASN A 340 49.03 42.41 -15.96
N LEU A 341 49.74 42.96 -14.97
CA LEU A 341 49.62 42.74 -13.52
C LEU A 341 48.21 42.98 -12.93
N ILE A 342 47.28 43.60 -13.67
CA ILE A 342 45.92 43.95 -13.22
C ILE A 342 44.99 42.72 -13.12
N VAL A 343 45.29 41.63 -13.84
CA VAL A 343 44.45 40.42 -13.89
C VAL A 343 44.55 39.58 -12.60
N TYR A 344 45.71 39.59 -11.93
CA TYR A 344 45.96 38.78 -10.73
C TYR A 344 45.22 39.30 -9.48
N ASP A 345 45.10 40.61 -9.29
CA ASP A 345 44.43 41.19 -8.11
C ASP A 345 42.91 40.94 -8.11
N ILE A 346 42.27 41.01 -9.29
CA ILE A 346 40.84 40.71 -9.45
C ILE A 346 40.57 39.22 -9.20
N GLN A 347 41.45 38.35 -9.70
CA GLN A 347 41.36 36.91 -9.46
C GLN A 347 41.58 36.56 -7.99
N LEU A 348 42.57 37.17 -7.35
CA LEU A 348 42.85 36.96 -5.93
C LEU A 348 41.67 37.37 -5.05
N GLN A 349 41.01 38.49 -5.34
CA GLN A 349 39.79 38.90 -4.63
C GLN A 349 38.62 37.93 -4.86
N SER A 350 38.48 37.39 -6.08
CA SER A 350 37.49 36.35 -6.37
C SER A 350 37.75 35.08 -5.55
N TYR A 351 39.00 34.60 -5.52
CA TYR A 351 39.39 33.41 -4.76
C TYR A 351 39.27 33.58 -3.24
N LYS A 352 39.53 34.78 -2.70
CA LYS A 352 39.27 35.09 -1.28
C LYS A 352 37.77 35.03 -0.93
N LYS A 353 36.89 35.50 -1.82
CA LYS A 353 35.43 35.37 -1.66
C LYS A 353 34.96 33.91 -1.79
N ILE A 354 35.53 33.16 -2.74
CA ILE A 354 35.27 31.72 -2.92
C ILE A 354 35.64 30.96 -1.65
N LYS A 355 36.84 31.19 -1.10
CA LYS A 355 37.29 30.59 0.16
C LYS A 355 36.33 30.90 1.32
N LYS A 356 35.86 32.14 1.45
CA LYS A 356 34.90 32.53 2.49
C LYS A 356 33.57 31.78 2.35
N SER A 357 33.01 31.74 1.14
CA SER A 357 31.75 31.02 0.87
C SER A 357 31.88 29.50 1.06
N LEU A 358 33.06 28.94 0.77
CA LEU A 358 33.34 27.52 0.96
C LEU A 358 33.44 27.16 2.44
N LEU A 359 34.05 28.02 3.27
CA LEU A 359 34.05 27.86 4.72
C LEU A 359 32.64 27.94 5.32
N GLU A 360 31.82 28.88 4.87
CA GLU A 360 30.42 29.01 5.30
C GLU A 360 29.59 27.77 4.94
N ASN A 361 29.73 27.24 3.72
CA ASN A 361 29.04 26.02 3.30
C ASN A 361 29.51 24.77 4.06
N ILE A 362 30.81 24.63 4.34
CA ILE A 362 31.33 23.50 5.15
C ILE A 362 30.72 23.53 6.56
N GLU A 363 30.60 24.70 7.18
CA GLU A 363 29.96 24.80 8.50
C GLU A 363 28.47 24.41 8.44
N THR A 364 27.75 24.77 7.37
CA THR A 364 26.37 24.28 7.19
C THR A 364 26.29 22.77 6.98
N GLN A 365 27.21 22.18 6.22
CA GLN A 365 27.28 20.73 6.04
C GLN A 365 27.56 20.02 7.36
N LYS A 366 28.49 20.52 8.19
CA LYS A 366 28.77 19.96 9.53
C LYS A 366 27.55 20.02 10.45
N ALA A 367 26.74 21.07 10.36
CA ALA A 367 25.49 21.18 11.12
C ALA A 367 24.48 20.11 10.69
N ILE A 368 24.28 19.91 9.38
CA ILE A 368 23.43 18.86 8.82
C ILE A 368 23.93 17.47 9.25
N VAL A 369 25.25 17.23 9.18
CA VAL A 369 25.85 15.97 9.63
C VAL A 369 25.60 15.71 11.10
N SER A 370 25.79 16.73 11.94
CA SER A 370 25.53 16.62 13.39
C SER A 370 24.05 16.28 13.67
N GLN A 371 23.14 16.84 12.87
CA GLN A 371 21.72 16.52 12.95
C GLN A 371 21.43 15.08 12.53
N ILE A 372 21.98 14.61 11.41
CA ILE A 372 21.82 13.22 10.94
C ILE A 372 22.37 12.24 11.98
N GLN A 373 23.59 12.47 12.48
CA GLN A 373 24.22 11.59 13.49
C GLN A 373 23.40 11.53 14.77
N LYS A 374 22.85 12.66 15.22
CA LYS A 374 21.96 12.69 16.39
C LYS A 374 20.70 11.86 16.14
N MET A 375 20.04 12.03 14.99
CA MET A 375 18.83 11.29 14.64
C MET A 375 19.06 9.78 14.52
N LEU A 376 20.19 9.37 13.92
CA LEU A 376 20.56 7.95 13.84
C LEU A 376 20.86 7.34 15.21
N ALA A 377 21.41 8.12 16.13
CA ALA A 377 21.75 7.66 17.48
C ALA A 377 20.56 7.61 18.45
N THR A 378 19.52 8.42 18.24
CA THR A 378 18.35 8.49 19.15
C THR A 378 17.11 7.81 18.58
N ASP A 379 16.80 8.07 17.32
CA ASP A 379 15.49 7.73 16.76
C ASP A 379 15.56 6.40 16.01
N PHE A 380 16.67 6.15 15.29
CA PHE A 380 16.87 4.96 14.46
C PHE A 380 17.39 3.74 15.25
N LEU A 381 16.61 3.31 16.25
CA LEU A 381 16.94 2.18 17.12
C LEU A 381 15.78 1.19 17.15
N VAL A 382 16.06 -0.10 17.00
CA VAL A 382 15.07 -1.18 17.09
C VAL A 382 14.46 -1.22 18.49
N SER A 383 15.23 -0.95 19.55
CA SER A 383 14.76 -0.94 20.94
C SER A 383 13.69 0.10 21.23
N ASN A 384 13.52 1.12 20.38
CA ASN A 384 12.39 2.05 20.46
C ASN A 384 11.03 1.35 20.25
N CYS A 385 11.01 0.12 19.74
CA CYS A 385 9.79 -0.69 19.66
C CYS A 385 9.16 -0.99 21.03
N TYR A 386 9.95 -0.94 22.10
CA TYR A 386 9.53 -1.18 23.49
C TYR A 386 8.90 0.05 24.16
N ASN A 387 8.99 1.22 23.54
CA ASN A 387 8.37 2.43 24.07
C ASN A 387 6.84 2.40 23.83
N SER A 388 6.12 3.24 24.58
CA SER A 388 4.67 3.40 24.44
C SER A 388 4.26 3.89 23.05
N ASP A 389 5.12 4.69 22.43
CA ASP A 389 4.82 5.43 21.21
C ASP A 389 4.95 4.54 19.95
N GLU A 390 4.41 4.96 18.81
CA GLU A 390 4.49 4.16 17.59
C GLU A 390 5.96 4.05 17.11
N PHE A 391 6.35 2.87 16.63
CA PHE A 391 7.73 2.64 16.21
C PHE A 391 8.05 3.48 14.97
N LEU A 392 9.05 4.37 15.09
CA LEU A 392 9.46 5.34 14.07
C LEU A 392 8.29 6.21 13.59
N GLU A 393 7.52 6.79 14.52
CA GLU A 393 6.45 7.73 14.21
C GLU A 393 6.99 8.99 13.51
N ILE A 394 6.32 9.41 12.45
CA ILE A 394 6.65 10.67 11.75
C ILE A 394 5.64 11.71 12.22
N THR A 395 6.09 12.64 13.04
CA THR A 395 5.25 13.73 13.52
C THR A 395 4.98 14.73 12.38
N ILE A 396 3.72 15.15 12.25
CA ILE A 396 3.25 16.10 11.23
C ILE A 396 4.03 17.43 11.26
N GLN A 397 4.61 17.79 12.42
CA GLN A 397 5.45 18.98 12.59
C GLN A 397 6.76 18.93 11.80
N ASN A 398 7.39 17.76 11.64
CA ASN A 398 8.59 17.61 10.81
C ASN A 398 8.26 17.71 9.30
N SER A 399 7.06 17.26 8.90
CA SER A 399 6.56 17.36 7.52
C SER A 399 6.24 18.80 7.11
N ILE A 400 5.85 19.64 8.07
CA ILE A 400 5.44 21.04 7.83
C ILE A 400 6.65 21.99 7.91
N ASN A 401 7.61 21.75 8.81
CA ASN A 401 8.79 22.61 8.93
C ASN A 401 9.70 22.56 7.68
N GLN A 402 9.76 21.43 6.96
CA GLN A 402 10.42 21.34 5.65
C GLN A 402 9.66 22.10 4.53
N TYR A 403 8.38 22.39 4.73
CA TYR A 403 7.54 23.11 3.75
C TYR A 403 7.60 24.64 3.91
N THR A 404 8.10 25.15 5.04
CA THR A 404 7.95 26.58 5.38
C THR A 404 9.19 27.29 5.91
N SER A 405 10.37 26.67 6.03
CA SER A 405 11.62 27.41 6.32
C SER A 405 12.28 27.98 5.06
N GLU A 406 11.79 29.17 4.68
CA GLU A 406 12.47 30.35 4.12
C GLU A 406 13.74 30.21 3.22
N THR A 407 13.49 30.49 1.93
CA THR A 407 14.24 31.42 1.05
C THR A 407 15.74 31.22 0.81
N ASN A 408 16.09 30.48 -0.26
CA ASN A 408 17.04 30.94 -1.27
C ASN A 408 16.83 30.23 -2.63
N ASN A 409 17.05 30.97 -3.71
CA ASN A 409 16.59 30.78 -5.09
C ASN A 409 17.11 29.54 -5.88
N VAL A 410 17.28 28.35 -5.30
CA VAL A 410 17.89 27.19 -6.03
C VAL A 410 16.95 25.98 -6.22
N VAL A 411 15.75 25.96 -5.63
CA VAL A 411 14.91 24.76 -5.58
C VAL A 411 13.78 24.75 -6.62
N ALA A 412 14.12 24.82 -7.91
CA ALA A 412 13.17 24.58 -9.01
C ALA A 412 13.38 23.23 -9.71
N GLY A 413 14.55 22.61 -9.56
CA GLY A 413 14.90 21.30 -10.17
C GLY A 413 14.53 20.06 -9.34
N PHE A 414 14.19 20.23 -8.06
CA PHE A 414 14.02 19.11 -7.11
C PHE A 414 12.64 18.43 -7.16
N LYS A 415 11.68 19.04 -7.85
CA LYS A 415 10.28 18.63 -7.76
C LYS A 415 9.98 17.32 -8.52
N SER A 416 10.65 17.05 -9.64
CA SER A 416 10.31 15.90 -10.49
C SER A 416 10.86 14.55 -10.02
N VAL A 417 11.94 14.53 -9.23
CA VAL A 417 12.57 13.29 -8.74
C VAL A 417 11.89 12.82 -7.45
N PHE A 418 11.57 13.76 -6.55
CA PHE A 418 10.83 13.49 -5.32
C PHE A 418 9.37 13.06 -5.61
N GLU A 419 8.73 13.67 -6.62
CA GLU A 419 7.38 13.27 -7.06
C GLU A 419 7.30 11.83 -7.60
N GLN A 420 8.38 11.28 -8.16
CA GLN A 420 8.37 9.91 -8.69
C GLN A 420 8.56 8.83 -7.62
N LEU A 421 9.27 9.14 -6.54
CA LEU A 421 9.52 8.21 -5.43
C LEU A 421 8.36 8.20 -4.42
N VAL A 422 7.83 9.38 -4.07
CA VAL A 422 6.67 9.50 -3.16
C VAL A 422 5.38 8.95 -3.80
N ALA A 423 5.21 9.11 -5.11
CA ALA A 423 4.05 8.58 -5.83
C ALA A 423 3.98 7.04 -5.87
N LYS A 424 5.12 6.34 -5.74
CA LYS A 424 5.15 4.87 -5.66
C LYS A 424 4.84 4.33 -4.26
N PHE A 425 5.05 5.12 -3.20
CA PHE A 425 4.94 4.64 -1.81
C PHE A 425 3.64 5.07 -1.10
N ASN A 426 3.09 6.26 -1.39
CA ASN A 426 1.84 6.74 -0.79
C ASN A 426 0.57 6.05 -1.32
N GLN A 427 0.68 5.15 -2.31
CA GLN A 427 -0.48 4.46 -2.86
C GLN A 427 -1.02 3.32 -1.95
N SER A 428 -0.26 2.90 -0.92
CA SER A 428 -0.56 1.66 -0.17
C SER A 428 -0.61 1.79 1.37
N TYR A 429 -0.82 2.97 1.98
CA TYR A 429 -1.10 2.99 3.43
C TYR A 429 -1.97 4.12 3.99
N GLU A 430 -1.99 5.32 3.41
CA GLU A 430 -2.66 6.48 4.06
C GLU A 430 -4.08 6.79 3.56
N LYS A 431 -4.88 5.77 3.19
CA LYS A 431 -6.31 5.99 2.84
C LYS A 431 -7.35 5.18 3.61
N VAL A 432 -6.96 4.36 4.59
CA VAL A 432 -7.92 3.44 5.24
C VAL A 432 -8.17 3.72 6.73
N VAL A 433 -7.38 4.54 7.40
CA VAL A 433 -7.54 4.70 8.86
C VAL A 433 -7.60 6.18 9.23
N LEU A 434 -8.80 6.64 9.62
CA LEU A 434 -9.12 7.94 10.26
C LEU A 434 -9.35 9.18 9.36
N GLU A 435 -10.21 9.08 8.34
CA GLU A 435 -10.90 10.26 7.81
C GLU A 435 -12.36 10.26 8.30
N ASP A 436 -12.76 11.34 9.00
CA ASP A 436 -14.12 11.62 9.44
C ASP A 436 -15.11 11.56 8.24
N PRO A 437 -16.22 10.79 8.31
CA PRO A 437 -17.20 10.68 7.23
C PRO A 437 -17.74 12.00 6.69
N GLN A 438 -17.83 13.04 7.53
CA GLN A 438 -18.32 14.37 7.12
C GLN A 438 -17.34 15.06 6.16
N SER A 439 -16.05 15.02 6.47
CA SER A 439 -14.98 15.54 5.61
C SER A 439 -14.95 14.87 4.22
N LYS A 440 -15.27 13.57 4.14
CA LYS A 440 -15.34 12.85 2.87
C LYS A 440 -16.50 13.31 1.99
N ILE A 441 -17.66 13.62 2.58
CA ILE A 441 -18.84 14.13 1.85
C ILE A 441 -18.56 15.53 1.30
N ASP A 442 -17.87 16.39 2.06
CA ASP A 442 -17.51 17.74 1.60
C ASP A 442 -16.48 17.67 0.46
N LYS A 443 -15.47 16.80 0.57
CA LYS A 443 -14.51 16.52 -0.51
C LYS A 443 -15.21 15.99 -1.76
N ALA A 444 -16.17 15.07 -1.61
CA ALA A 444 -16.97 14.56 -2.72
C ALA A 444 -17.82 15.65 -3.37
N SER A 445 -18.48 16.50 -2.58
CA SER A 445 -19.32 17.59 -3.07
C SER A 445 -18.50 18.64 -3.82
N ASN A 446 -17.32 19.00 -3.30
CA ASN A 446 -16.39 19.91 -3.97
C ASN A 446 -15.87 19.32 -5.29
N CYS A 447 -15.56 18.02 -5.30
CA CYS A 447 -15.16 17.30 -6.51
C CYS A 447 -16.28 17.33 -7.57
N ILE A 448 -17.52 17.01 -7.19
CA ILE A 448 -18.67 17.07 -8.10
C ILE A 448 -18.88 18.51 -8.60
N SER A 449 -18.85 19.50 -7.71
CA SER A 449 -19.02 20.91 -8.06
C SER A 449 -17.99 21.40 -9.08
N GLN A 450 -16.72 21.03 -8.90
CA GLN A 450 -15.65 21.41 -9.85
C GLN A 450 -15.83 20.77 -11.23
N ARG A 451 -16.31 19.52 -11.27
CA ARG A 451 -16.49 18.74 -12.52
C ARG A 451 -17.80 19.05 -13.23
N MET A 452 -18.79 19.57 -12.49
CA MET A 452 -20.04 20.05 -13.07
C MET A 452 -19.81 21.36 -13.84
N TYR A 453 -20.68 21.56 -14.83
CA TYR A 453 -20.56 22.56 -15.89
C TYR A 453 -20.18 23.97 -15.40
N LYS A 454 -19.21 24.59 -16.06
CA LYS A 454 -18.86 26.01 -15.90
C LYS A 454 -19.39 26.76 -17.11
N GLU A 455 -20.40 27.61 -16.94
CA GLU A 455 -21.06 28.33 -18.05
C GLU A 455 -20.08 29.10 -18.96
N VAL A 456 -18.96 29.58 -18.40
CA VAL A 456 -17.93 30.34 -19.13
C VAL A 456 -17.16 29.50 -20.17
N ASN A 457 -17.14 28.16 -20.03
CA ASN A 457 -16.39 27.26 -20.90
C ASN A 457 -17.26 26.52 -21.93
N ALA A 458 -18.55 26.86 -22.01
CA ALA A 458 -19.57 26.15 -22.78
C ALA A 458 -19.11 25.74 -24.18
N ASP A 459 -18.60 26.69 -24.96
CA ASP A 459 -18.21 26.46 -26.36
C ASP A 459 -17.01 25.52 -26.49
N TYR A 460 -16.02 25.64 -25.62
CA TYR A 460 -14.83 24.77 -25.64
C TYR A 460 -15.17 23.36 -25.19
N ASP A 461 -15.92 23.22 -24.09
CA ASP A 461 -16.29 21.92 -23.52
C ASP A 461 -17.17 21.12 -24.49
N THR A 462 -18.00 21.78 -25.31
CA THR A 462 -18.82 21.08 -26.31
C THR A 462 -18.00 20.30 -27.34
N LEU A 463 -16.77 20.72 -27.64
CA LEU A 463 -15.87 20.02 -28.57
C LEU A 463 -15.40 18.65 -28.03
N PHE A 464 -15.43 18.50 -26.70
CA PHE A 464 -15.00 17.30 -25.99
C PHE A 464 -16.19 16.46 -25.49
N LEU A 465 -17.33 17.09 -25.17
CA LEU A 465 -18.46 16.46 -24.47
C LEU A 465 -19.66 16.08 -25.35
N ASN A 466 -19.85 16.70 -26.53
CA ASN A 466 -21.07 16.47 -27.32
C ASN A 466 -21.07 15.11 -28.03
N LYS A 467 -22.06 14.26 -27.67
CA LYS A 467 -22.31 12.94 -28.27
C LYS A 467 -22.87 12.99 -29.71
N LYS A 468 -23.28 14.15 -30.21
CA LYS A 468 -24.07 14.26 -31.46
C LYS A 468 -23.60 15.31 -32.48
N PHE A 469 -22.62 16.17 -32.17
CA PHE A 469 -22.47 17.41 -32.96
C PHE A 469 -21.15 17.62 -33.71
N ILE A 470 -20.18 16.70 -33.71
CA ILE A 470 -18.93 17.00 -34.42
C ILE A 470 -18.46 15.74 -35.13
N GLY A 471 -18.55 15.79 -36.47
CA GLY A 471 -18.51 14.66 -37.39
C GLY A 471 -17.20 13.88 -37.41
N ASP A 472 -17.13 12.92 -38.33
CA ASP A 472 -16.06 11.95 -38.54
C ASP A 472 -14.63 12.53 -38.48
N LEU A 473 -14.50 13.84 -38.73
CA LEU A 473 -13.29 14.65 -38.63
C LEU A 473 -12.55 14.58 -37.27
N PHE A 474 -13.23 14.22 -36.16
CA PHE A 474 -12.64 14.17 -34.81
C PHE A 474 -12.52 12.76 -34.22
N LEU A 475 -12.80 11.74 -35.04
CA LEU A 475 -12.69 10.35 -34.67
C LEU A 475 -11.24 9.88 -34.76
N VAL A 476 -10.81 9.16 -33.74
CA VAL A 476 -9.52 8.47 -33.76
C VAL A 476 -9.79 7.00 -34.00
N SER A 477 -9.28 6.48 -35.13
CA SER A 477 -9.44 5.09 -35.55
C SER A 477 -8.89 4.12 -34.51
N ARG A 478 -9.60 3.00 -34.30
CA ARG A 478 -9.21 1.92 -33.39
C ARG A 478 -8.69 0.74 -34.19
N THR A 479 -7.54 0.90 -34.84
CA THR A 479 -7.06 0.00 -35.90
C THR A 479 -7.11 -1.47 -35.51
N ALA A 480 -6.60 -1.84 -34.34
CA ALA A 480 -6.59 -3.22 -33.87
C ALA A 480 -8.00 -3.82 -33.67
N GLN A 481 -8.97 -3.03 -33.18
CA GLN A 481 -10.35 -3.46 -32.99
C GLN A 481 -11.12 -3.46 -34.31
N GLU A 482 -10.85 -2.49 -35.18
CA GLU A 482 -11.42 -2.40 -36.53
C GLU A 482 -10.97 -3.59 -37.38
N ASP A 483 -9.70 -4.01 -37.29
CA ASP A 483 -9.18 -5.16 -38.03
C ASP A 483 -9.80 -6.47 -37.53
N LYS A 484 -9.97 -6.66 -36.21
CA LYS A 484 -10.72 -7.81 -35.68
C LYS A 484 -12.16 -7.87 -36.18
N LEU A 485 -12.82 -6.72 -36.29
CA LEU A 485 -14.17 -6.63 -36.83
C LEU A 485 -14.19 -6.98 -38.32
N LYS A 486 -13.23 -6.47 -39.11
CA LYS A 486 -13.06 -6.81 -40.53
C LYS A 486 -12.84 -8.31 -40.72
N ASP A 487 -11.97 -8.93 -39.92
CA ASP A 487 -11.68 -10.36 -40.01
C ASP A 487 -12.92 -11.21 -39.69
N ALA A 488 -13.69 -10.84 -38.67
CA ALA A 488 -14.93 -11.53 -38.33
C ALA A 488 -15.97 -11.42 -39.45
N ILE A 489 -16.10 -10.23 -40.07
CA ILE A 489 -16.99 -10.02 -41.21
C ILE A 489 -16.52 -10.81 -42.44
N ALA A 490 -15.21 -10.85 -42.71
CA ALA A 490 -14.64 -11.62 -43.81
C ALA A 490 -14.94 -13.12 -43.66
N GLN A 491 -14.68 -13.69 -42.48
CA GLN A 491 -14.98 -15.09 -42.17
C GLN A 491 -16.48 -15.40 -42.26
N TRP A 492 -17.34 -14.46 -41.83
CA TRP A 492 -18.78 -14.63 -42.00
C TRP A 492 -19.23 -14.61 -43.47
N ASN A 493 -18.61 -13.76 -44.29
CA ASN A 493 -18.87 -13.73 -45.72
C ASN A 493 -18.44 -15.05 -46.39
N GLU A 494 -17.34 -15.66 -45.92
CA GLU A 494 -16.85 -17.00 -46.34
C GLU A 494 -17.76 -18.16 -45.89
N GLY A 495 -18.74 -17.91 -45.02
CA GLY A 495 -19.74 -18.89 -44.60
C GLY A 495 -19.53 -19.50 -43.21
N PHE A 496 -18.60 -18.96 -42.42
CA PHE A 496 -18.47 -19.34 -41.01
C PHE A 496 -19.55 -18.66 -40.15
N ASN A 497 -20.10 -19.39 -39.18
CA ASN A 497 -21.08 -18.85 -38.25
C ASN A 497 -20.38 -17.89 -37.30
N LYS A 498 -20.79 -16.62 -37.36
CA LYS A 498 -20.16 -15.55 -36.58
C LYS A 498 -21.20 -14.71 -35.86
N SER A 499 -20.79 -14.28 -34.69
CA SER A 499 -21.50 -13.42 -33.76
C SER A 499 -20.45 -12.63 -32.98
N ILE A 500 -20.71 -11.34 -32.74
CA ILE A 500 -19.73 -10.40 -32.22
C ILE A 500 -20.26 -9.75 -30.95
N LEU A 501 -19.54 -9.90 -29.85
CA LEU A 501 -19.79 -9.19 -28.60
C LEU A 501 -18.80 -8.04 -28.45
N VAL A 502 -19.33 -6.84 -28.29
CA VAL A 502 -18.54 -5.63 -28.10
C VAL A 502 -18.69 -5.16 -26.66
N LEU A 503 -17.59 -5.20 -25.93
CA LEU A 503 -17.52 -4.89 -24.50
C LEU A 503 -16.82 -3.54 -24.30
N GLY A 504 -17.51 -2.60 -23.67
CA GLY A 504 -16.96 -1.29 -23.35
C GLY A 504 -17.64 -0.68 -22.14
N ASN A 505 -16.86 -0.15 -21.20
CA ASN A 505 -17.37 0.65 -20.09
C ASN A 505 -18.02 1.95 -20.62
N SER A 506 -18.80 2.60 -19.76
CA SER A 506 -19.30 3.95 -20.04
C SER A 506 -18.14 4.87 -20.46
N LEU A 507 -18.41 5.75 -21.42
CA LEU A 507 -17.47 6.73 -21.97
C LEU A 507 -16.25 6.15 -22.72
N SER A 508 -16.14 4.83 -22.87
CA SER A 508 -15.00 4.22 -23.57
C SER A 508 -15.00 4.41 -25.11
N GLY A 509 -16.07 5.02 -25.66
CA GLY A 509 -16.25 5.21 -27.10
C GLY A 509 -16.87 4.01 -27.82
N LYS A 510 -17.50 3.07 -27.10
CA LYS A 510 -18.16 1.87 -27.64
C LYS A 510 -19.17 2.18 -28.75
N SER A 511 -20.15 3.04 -28.49
CA SER A 511 -21.17 3.40 -29.49
C SER A 511 -20.52 4.13 -30.67
N THR A 512 -19.56 5.02 -30.41
CA THR A 512 -18.81 5.74 -31.45
C THR A 512 -18.05 4.78 -32.38
N PHE A 513 -17.34 3.80 -31.81
CA PHE A 513 -16.63 2.77 -32.56
C PHE A 513 -17.57 1.97 -33.45
N ILE A 514 -18.71 1.53 -32.91
CA ILE A 514 -19.68 0.72 -33.66
C ILE A 514 -20.32 1.53 -34.78
N HIS A 515 -20.75 2.76 -34.50
CA HIS A 515 -21.34 3.64 -35.51
C HIS A 515 -20.37 3.86 -36.66
N HIS A 516 -19.15 4.32 -36.36
CA HIS A 516 -18.11 4.55 -37.37
C HIS A 516 -17.78 3.27 -38.15
N SER A 517 -17.52 2.17 -37.45
CA SER A 517 -17.12 0.92 -38.10
C SER A 517 -18.22 0.34 -38.97
N THR A 518 -19.49 0.47 -38.57
CA THR A 518 -20.61 0.01 -39.39
C THR A 518 -20.87 0.89 -40.61
N GLU A 519 -20.66 2.21 -40.51
CA GLU A 519 -20.77 3.13 -41.64
C GLU A 519 -19.63 2.94 -42.67
N VAL A 520 -18.39 2.80 -42.19
CA VAL A 520 -17.20 2.64 -43.04
C VAL A 520 -17.11 1.24 -43.66
N LEU A 521 -17.42 0.19 -42.90
CA LEU A 521 -17.20 -1.20 -43.36
C LEU A 521 -18.43 -1.83 -44.02
N ILE A 522 -19.64 -1.33 -43.75
CA ILE A 522 -20.89 -2.04 -44.05
C ILE A 522 -21.90 -1.09 -44.71
N HIS A 523 -21.61 -0.66 -45.95
CA HIS A 523 -22.60 0.05 -46.75
C HIS A 523 -23.84 -0.84 -47.01
N GLN A 524 -25.01 -0.38 -46.52
CA GLN A 524 -26.39 -0.74 -46.87
C GLN A 524 -27.02 -2.09 -46.39
N LYS A 525 -26.44 -2.84 -45.43
CA LYS A 525 -27.06 -4.09 -44.91
C LYS A 525 -27.22 -4.19 -43.38
N THR A 526 -27.03 -3.10 -42.64
CA THR A 526 -27.14 -3.08 -41.18
C THR A 526 -28.55 -2.74 -40.71
N ILE A 527 -29.15 -3.59 -39.89
CA ILE A 527 -30.38 -3.32 -39.15
C ILE A 527 -29.98 -2.93 -37.74
N LYS A 528 -30.21 -1.67 -37.35
CA LYS A 528 -30.03 -1.23 -35.97
C LYS A 528 -31.32 -1.40 -35.20
N LEU A 529 -31.27 -2.13 -34.08
CA LEU A 529 -32.39 -2.23 -33.14
C LEU A 529 -32.10 -1.39 -31.91
N ASN A 530 -33.00 -0.43 -31.65
CA ASN A 530 -33.08 0.27 -30.37
C ASN A 530 -34.47 0.03 -29.77
N PRO A 531 -34.64 0.10 -28.44
CA PRO A 531 -35.97 0.05 -27.82
C PRO A 531 -36.84 1.25 -28.24
N ASN A 532 -38.13 1.00 -28.50
CA ASN A 532 -39.13 2.03 -28.84
C ASN A 532 -38.82 2.86 -30.10
N ASP A 533 -38.13 2.27 -31.07
CA ASP A 533 -37.68 2.90 -32.31
C ASP A 533 -38.45 2.35 -33.53
N SER A 534 -38.43 3.08 -34.65
CA SER A 534 -39.04 2.62 -35.91
C SER A 534 -37.97 2.08 -36.84
N VAL A 535 -38.03 0.78 -37.11
CA VAL A 535 -37.08 0.07 -37.96
C VAL A 535 -37.75 -0.19 -39.31
N THR A 536 -37.03 0.11 -40.39
CA THR A 536 -37.51 -0.16 -41.76
C THR A 536 -36.68 -1.26 -42.38
N ILE A 537 -37.33 -2.36 -42.77
CA ILE A 537 -36.70 -3.47 -43.49
C ILE A 537 -37.41 -3.61 -44.83
N GLU A 538 -36.70 -3.34 -45.93
CA GLU A 538 -37.21 -3.48 -47.31
C GLU A 538 -38.57 -2.78 -47.53
N GLY A 539 -38.73 -1.58 -46.96
CA GLY A 539 -39.96 -0.78 -47.06
C GLY A 539 -41.05 -1.11 -46.04
N ARG A 540 -40.95 -2.22 -45.30
CA ARG A 540 -41.83 -2.54 -44.17
C ARG A 540 -41.30 -1.86 -42.90
N LYS A 541 -42.12 -0.98 -42.33
CA LYS A 541 -41.84 -0.33 -41.04
C LYS A 541 -42.48 -1.11 -39.92
N PHE A 542 -41.71 -1.48 -38.91
CA PHE A 542 -42.23 -1.97 -37.64
C PHE A 542 -41.67 -1.12 -36.51
N LYS A 543 -42.41 -1.06 -35.41
CA LYS A 543 -42.00 -0.34 -34.21
C LYS A 543 -41.52 -1.35 -33.19
N THR A 544 -40.30 -1.19 -32.70
CA THR A 544 -39.78 -2.03 -31.62
C THR A 544 -40.43 -1.62 -30.30
N THR A 545 -40.65 -2.59 -29.42
CA THR A 545 -40.99 -2.35 -28.02
C THR A 545 -39.74 -2.57 -27.15
N LYS A 546 -39.90 -2.84 -25.85
CA LYS A 546 -38.79 -3.34 -25.01
C LYS A 546 -38.74 -4.88 -24.92
N ASN A 547 -39.57 -5.57 -25.70
CA ASN A 547 -39.48 -7.01 -25.91
C ASN A 547 -38.55 -7.30 -27.09
N LEU A 548 -37.34 -7.78 -26.79
CA LEU A 548 -36.34 -8.07 -27.82
C LEU A 548 -36.75 -9.27 -28.67
N LYS A 549 -37.41 -10.27 -28.08
CA LYS A 549 -37.86 -11.47 -28.79
C LYS A 549 -38.77 -11.12 -29.96
N GLU A 550 -39.75 -10.25 -29.73
CA GLU A 550 -40.67 -9.78 -30.77
C GLU A 550 -39.93 -9.09 -31.93
N ALA A 551 -38.94 -8.24 -31.60
CA ALA A 551 -38.13 -7.58 -32.61
C ALA A 551 -37.27 -8.58 -33.41
N LEU A 552 -36.70 -9.58 -32.75
CA LEU A 552 -35.91 -10.64 -33.39
C LEU A 552 -36.78 -11.52 -34.30
N ASP A 553 -38.00 -11.85 -33.89
CA ASP A 553 -38.95 -12.61 -34.71
C ASP A 553 -39.33 -11.86 -36.00
N GLU A 554 -39.50 -10.54 -35.92
CA GLU A 554 -39.74 -9.69 -37.10
C GLU A 554 -38.50 -9.61 -38.02
N VAL A 555 -37.30 -9.56 -37.43
CA VAL A 555 -36.05 -9.65 -38.21
C VAL A 555 -35.94 -11.02 -38.90
N LYS A 556 -36.25 -12.12 -38.19
CA LYS A 556 -36.25 -13.48 -38.76
C LYS A 556 -37.18 -13.57 -39.97
N ARG A 557 -38.43 -13.12 -39.83
CA ARG A 557 -39.44 -13.10 -40.90
C ARG A 557 -39.01 -12.33 -42.15
N SER A 558 -38.15 -11.33 -42.00
CA SER A 558 -37.74 -10.42 -43.07
C SER A 558 -36.32 -10.68 -43.62
N SER A 559 -35.55 -11.60 -43.02
CA SER A 559 -34.13 -11.81 -43.36
C SER A 559 -33.83 -13.00 -44.28
N PHE A 560 -34.83 -13.78 -44.68
CA PHE A 560 -34.62 -15.04 -45.43
C PHE A 560 -33.93 -14.93 -46.80
N THR A 561 -33.94 -13.76 -47.44
CA THR A 561 -33.50 -13.63 -48.84
C THR A 561 -32.06 -13.10 -49.01
N LYS A 562 -31.45 -12.49 -47.98
CA LYS A 562 -30.13 -11.84 -48.06
C LYS A 562 -29.40 -11.91 -46.72
N LYS A 563 -28.08 -12.14 -46.76
CA LYS A 563 -27.19 -11.96 -45.59
C LYS A 563 -27.32 -10.53 -45.02
N ARG A 564 -27.56 -10.40 -43.71
CA ARG A 564 -27.72 -9.09 -43.01
C ARG A 564 -26.86 -8.99 -41.77
N ILE A 565 -26.63 -7.76 -41.31
CA ILE A 565 -25.95 -7.49 -40.04
C ILE A 565 -26.96 -6.89 -39.09
N LEU A 566 -27.12 -7.49 -37.92
CA LEU A 566 -28.02 -7.03 -36.88
C LEU A 566 -27.21 -6.37 -35.77
N LEU A 567 -27.43 -5.09 -35.53
CA LEU A 567 -26.79 -4.34 -34.47
C LEU A 567 -27.77 -4.08 -33.32
N ILE A 568 -27.42 -4.57 -32.13
CA ILE A 568 -28.12 -4.29 -30.88
C ILE A 568 -27.17 -3.49 -29.99
N ASP A 569 -27.46 -2.21 -29.81
CA ASP A 569 -26.66 -1.32 -28.97
C ASP A 569 -27.23 -1.27 -27.55
N ASP A 570 -26.34 -1.31 -26.55
CA ASP A 570 -26.60 -1.34 -25.12
C ASP A 570 -27.71 -2.33 -24.73
N LEU A 571 -27.39 -3.63 -24.78
CA LEU A 571 -28.33 -4.73 -24.48
C LEU A 571 -29.11 -4.51 -23.18
N GLU A 572 -28.49 -3.93 -22.16
CA GLU A 572 -29.10 -3.63 -20.88
C GLU A 572 -30.39 -2.78 -20.99
N LEU A 573 -30.58 -2.00 -22.06
CA LEU A 573 -31.76 -1.14 -22.27
C LEU A 573 -33.01 -1.94 -22.68
N TRP A 574 -32.87 -3.19 -23.14
CA TRP A 574 -33.96 -4.07 -23.56
C TRP A 574 -34.67 -4.71 -22.38
N ARG A 575 -35.40 -3.89 -21.61
CA ARG A 575 -36.22 -4.33 -20.47
C ARG A 575 -37.28 -3.30 -20.09
N ASP A 576 -38.44 -3.77 -19.64
CA ASP A 576 -39.46 -2.98 -18.95
C ASP A 576 -40.05 -3.77 -17.77
N GLU A 577 -41.15 -3.28 -17.19
CA GLU A 577 -41.86 -3.94 -16.10
C GLU A 577 -42.45 -5.30 -16.49
N LYS A 578 -42.67 -5.56 -17.79
CA LYS A 578 -43.30 -6.79 -18.30
C LYS A 578 -42.28 -7.77 -18.86
N ASN A 579 -41.15 -7.27 -19.37
CA ASN A 579 -40.13 -8.00 -20.10
C ASN A 579 -38.80 -7.84 -19.37
N SER A 580 -38.35 -8.92 -18.72
CA SER A 580 -37.07 -8.93 -18.03
C SER A 580 -35.90 -8.99 -19.02
N LEU A 581 -34.77 -8.38 -18.63
CA LEU A 581 -33.53 -8.45 -19.42
C LEU A 581 -33.11 -9.90 -19.68
N LEU A 582 -33.22 -10.77 -18.67
CA LEU A 582 -32.82 -12.18 -18.79
C LEU A 582 -33.63 -12.94 -19.86
N ASN A 583 -34.94 -12.70 -19.94
CA ASN A 583 -35.78 -13.34 -20.96
C ASN A 583 -35.41 -12.85 -22.37
N ASN A 584 -35.14 -11.55 -22.51
CA ASN A 584 -34.67 -10.96 -23.76
C ASN A 584 -33.29 -11.50 -24.16
N THR A 585 -32.37 -11.67 -23.20
CA THR A 585 -31.05 -12.26 -23.44
C THR A 585 -31.14 -13.73 -23.89
N ARG A 586 -32.03 -14.53 -23.29
CA ARG A 586 -32.26 -15.91 -23.72
C ARG A 586 -32.78 -15.99 -25.15
N ALA A 587 -33.77 -15.16 -25.49
CA ALA A 587 -34.28 -15.08 -26.86
C ALA A 587 -33.20 -14.66 -27.87
N LEU A 588 -32.29 -13.78 -27.47
CA LEU A 588 -31.14 -13.39 -28.28
C LEU A 588 -30.15 -14.54 -28.49
N ILE A 589 -29.86 -15.32 -27.45
CA ILE A 589 -29.00 -16.51 -27.54
C ILE A 589 -29.60 -17.52 -28.53
N ASP A 590 -30.89 -17.85 -28.37
CA ASP A 590 -31.60 -18.78 -29.26
C ASP A 590 -31.58 -18.28 -30.72
N PHE A 591 -31.69 -16.96 -30.93
CA PHE A 591 -31.61 -16.35 -32.26
C PHE A 591 -30.21 -16.46 -32.88
N ILE A 592 -29.15 -16.22 -32.11
CA ILE A 592 -27.77 -16.36 -32.60
C ILE A 592 -27.48 -17.80 -33.01
N GLU A 593 -27.90 -18.77 -32.20
CA GLU A 593 -27.68 -20.19 -32.47
C GLU A 593 -28.45 -20.67 -33.71
N SER A 594 -29.65 -20.11 -33.97
CA SER A 594 -30.49 -20.53 -35.10
C SER A 594 -30.25 -19.76 -36.40
N GLU A 595 -29.80 -18.50 -36.36
CA GLU A 595 -29.79 -17.62 -37.54
C GLU A 595 -28.39 -17.06 -37.92
N SER A 596 -27.32 -17.48 -37.23
CA SER A 596 -25.95 -16.96 -37.47
C SER A 596 -25.41 -17.18 -38.88
N ASP A 597 -25.96 -18.14 -39.64
CA ASP A 597 -25.63 -18.40 -41.04
C ASP A 597 -25.99 -17.21 -41.95
N ASN A 598 -27.15 -16.58 -41.67
CA ASN A 598 -27.74 -15.53 -42.52
C ASN A 598 -27.69 -14.14 -41.87
N VAL A 599 -27.55 -14.07 -40.56
CA VAL A 599 -27.55 -12.82 -39.79
C VAL A 599 -26.32 -12.75 -38.89
N LEU A 600 -25.39 -11.83 -39.20
CA LEU A 600 -24.28 -11.51 -38.30
C LEU A 600 -24.81 -10.62 -37.17
N VAL A 601 -24.88 -11.16 -35.97
CA VAL A 601 -25.34 -10.42 -34.79
C VAL A 601 -24.16 -9.72 -34.11
N ILE A 602 -24.26 -8.40 -33.95
CA ILE A 602 -23.34 -7.56 -33.21
C ILE A 602 -24.08 -6.99 -32.01
N VAL A 603 -23.60 -7.28 -30.80
CA VAL A 603 -24.23 -6.85 -29.55
C VAL A 603 -23.23 -6.04 -28.74
N THR A 604 -23.67 -4.87 -28.25
CA THR A 604 -22.86 -4.07 -27.34
C THR A 604 -23.43 -4.16 -25.92
N THR A 605 -22.54 -4.24 -24.93
CA THR A 605 -22.91 -4.27 -23.51
C THR A 605 -21.75 -3.81 -22.64
N ASN A 606 -22.03 -3.43 -21.40
CA ASN A 606 -20.99 -3.16 -20.42
C ASN A 606 -20.34 -4.48 -19.93
N PRO A 607 -19.02 -4.52 -19.65
CA PRO A 607 -18.33 -5.71 -19.12
C PRO A 607 -18.98 -6.27 -17.84
N SER A 608 -19.32 -5.43 -16.87
CA SER A 608 -19.99 -5.85 -15.63
C SER A 608 -21.36 -6.48 -15.87
N MET A 609 -22.10 -6.00 -16.88
CA MET A 609 -23.38 -6.61 -17.28
C MET A 609 -23.13 -7.97 -17.95
N SER A 610 -22.11 -8.10 -18.79
CA SER A 610 -21.75 -9.39 -19.39
C SER A 610 -21.39 -10.44 -18.32
N ILE A 611 -20.59 -10.07 -17.31
CA ILE A 611 -20.30 -10.95 -16.16
C ILE A 611 -21.59 -11.31 -15.42
N HIS A 612 -22.44 -10.31 -15.15
CA HIS A 612 -23.72 -10.53 -14.48
C HIS A 612 -24.64 -11.50 -15.25
N LEU A 613 -24.70 -11.38 -16.58
CA LEU A 613 -25.45 -12.30 -17.44
C LEU A 613 -24.83 -13.69 -17.47
N ASN A 614 -23.50 -13.81 -17.50
CA ASN A 614 -22.78 -15.09 -17.47
C ASN A 614 -23.09 -15.91 -16.21
N THR A 615 -23.38 -15.26 -15.08
CA THR A 615 -23.80 -15.98 -13.86
C THR A 615 -25.19 -16.62 -13.96
N ARG A 616 -26.01 -16.22 -14.95
CA ARG A 616 -27.42 -16.64 -15.09
C ARG A 616 -27.72 -17.40 -16.39
N CYS A 617 -26.88 -17.23 -17.40
CA CYS A 617 -26.96 -17.88 -18.70
C CYS A 617 -25.57 -17.88 -19.34
N ASN A 618 -25.33 -18.77 -20.31
CA ASN A 618 -24.07 -18.85 -21.04
C ASN A 618 -23.93 -17.74 -22.10
N PHE A 619 -24.08 -16.47 -21.69
CA PHE A 619 -24.23 -15.33 -22.60
C PHE A 619 -22.98 -15.11 -23.46
N SER A 620 -21.81 -14.98 -22.86
CA SER A 620 -20.58 -14.66 -23.61
C SER A 620 -20.15 -15.79 -24.55
N SER A 621 -20.34 -17.06 -24.20
CA SER A 621 -19.86 -18.20 -24.99
C SER A 621 -20.60 -18.37 -26.33
N VAL A 622 -21.77 -17.77 -26.48
CA VAL A 622 -22.57 -17.79 -27.73
C VAL A 622 -21.97 -16.85 -28.78
N PHE A 623 -21.07 -15.95 -28.36
CA PHE A 623 -20.38 -15.03 -29.28
C PHE A 623 -19.06 -15.61 -29.76
N SER A 624 -18.92 -15.73 -31.08
CA SER A 624 -17.70 -16.25 -31.71
C SER A 624 -16.49 -15.29 -31.60
N THR A 625 -16.76 -13.99 -31.44
CA THR A 625 -15.74 -12.94 -31.47
C THR A 625 -16.03 -11.93 -30.37
N HIS A 626 -15.00 -11.60 -29.59
CA HIS A 626 -15.06 -10.61 -28.52
C HIS A 626 -14.16 -9.42 -28.84
N ILE A 627 -14.75 -8.22 -28.86
CA ILE A 627 -14.03 -6.96 -29.08
C ILE A 627 -14.14 -6.12 -27.80
N ALA A 628 -13.00 -5.90 -27.14
CA ALA A 628 -12.93 -5.05 -25.95
C ALA A 628 -12.48 -3.63 -26.33
N ILE A 629 -13.27 -2.63 -25.93
CA ILE A 629 -13.07 -1.19 -26.22
C ILE A 629 -12.91 -0.42 -24.91
N ASN A 630 -12.39 -1.06 -23.85
CA ASN A 630 -12.29 -0.40 -22.54
C ASN A 630 -11.13 0.60 -22.46
N LYS A 631 -10.03 0.33 -23.18
CA LYS A 631 -8.77 1.08 -23.09
C LYS A 631 -8.28 1.50 -24.46
N CYS A 632 -7.58 2.62 -24.48
CA CYS A 632 -7.01 3.24 -25.67
C CYS A 632 -5.50 3.41 -25.50
N THR A 633 -4.75 3.50 -26.60
CA THR A 633 -3.33 3.82 -26.49
C THR A 633 -3.16 5.29 -26.13
N GLN A 634 -2.03 5.63 -25.49
CA GLN A 634 -1.72 7.03 -25.17
C GLN A 634 -1.69 7.90 -26.42
N GLU A 635 -1.20 7.37 -27.54
CA GLU A 635 -1.17 8.07 -28.83
C GLU A 635 -2.57 8.37 -29.35
N GLU A 636 -3.50 7.41 -29.25
CA GLU A 636 -4.88 7.60 -29.66
C GLU A 636 -5.57 8.68 -28.83
N ILE A 637 -5.34 8.69 -27.51
CA ILE A 637 -5.92 9.69 -26.61
C ILE A 637 -5.30 11.07 -26.86
N PHE A 638 -3.98 11.15 -27.05
CA PHE A 638 -3.29 12.39 -27.38
C PHE A 638 -3.78 12.99 -28.69
N LYS A 639 -3.90 12.16 -29.74
CA LYS A 639 -4.49 12.58 -31.03
C LYS A 639 -5.92 13.10 -30.83
N ALA A 640 -6.74 12.42 -30.02
CA ALA A 640 -8.11 12.85 -29.76
C ALA A 640 -8.20 14.22 -29.08
N VAL A 641 -7.28 14.53 -28.16
CA VAL A 641 -7.17 15.84 -27.50
C VAL A 641 -6.68 16.90 -28.47
N ILE A 642 -5.60 16.63 -29.21
CA ILE A 642 -5.00 17.59 -30.14
C ILE A 642 -5.95 17.95 -31.29
N ILE A 643 -6.64 16.98 -31.89
CA ILE A 643 -7.56 17.26 -33.02
C ILE A 643 -8.72 18.16 -32.58
N ARG A 644 -9.26 17.96 -31.37
CA ARG A 644 -10.33 18.81 -30.80
C ARG A 644 -9.82 20.18 -30.41
N HIS A 645 -8.62 20.24 -29.86
CA HIS A 645 -8.00 21.50 -29.49
C HIS A 645 -7.62 22.33 -30.72
N SER A 646 -7.02 21.73 -31.76
CA SER A 646 -6.59 22.44 -32.97
C SER A 646 -7.77 23.07 -33.72
N ALA A 647 -8.96 22.47 -33.66
CA ALA A 647 -10.19 23.05 -34.21
C ALA A 647 -10.67 24.32 -33.50
N THR A 648 -10.14 24.64 -32.32
CA THR A 648 -10.46 25.90 -31.63
C THR A 648 -9.65 27.08 -32.13
N HIS A 649 -8.53 26.84 -32.82
CA HIS A 649 -7.53 27.85 -33.19
C HIS A 649 -7.01 28.71 -32.02
N ARG A 650 -7.15 28.23 -30.78
CA ARG A 650 -6.70 28.91 -29.56
C ARG A 650 -5.40 28.31 -29.05
N SER A 651 -4.54 29.10 -28.44
CA SER A 651 -3.34 28.60 -27.74
C SER A 651 -3.69 28.09 -26.35
N VAL A 652 -3.11 26.95 -25.94
CA VAL A 652 -3.13 26.54 -24.54
C VAL A 652 -2.01 27.25 -23.79
N ILE A 653 -2.34 27.95 -22.72
CA ILE A 653 -1.39 28.65 -21.86
C ILE A 653 -1.31 28.00 -20.48
N ASN A 654 -0.15 28.13 -19.83
CA ASN A 654 0.07 27.70 -18.45
C ASN A 654 -0.31 28.82 -17.44
N ASN A 655 -0.22 28.53 -16.14
CA ASN A 655 -0.48 29.52 -15.07
C ASN A 655 0.47 30.74 -15.07
N ARG A 656 1.50 30.75 -15.90
CA ARG A 656 2.45 31.86 -16.10
C ARG A 656 2.19 32.62 -17.41
N ASN A 657 1.07 32.35 -18.08
CA ASN A 657 0.69 32.88 -19.40
C ASN A 657 1.64 32.52 -20.55
N GLU A 658 2.41 31.43 -20.43
CA GLU A 658 3.27 30.92 -21.50
C GLU A 658 2.55 29.82 -22.29
N PRO A 659 2.71 29.76 -23.62
CA PRO A 659 2.10 28.71 -24.44
C PRO A 659 2.69 27.33 -24.10
N LEU A 660 1.82 26.33 -23.94
CA LEU A 660 2.23 24.94 -23.77
C LEU A 660 2.72 24.36 -25.09
N THR A 661 3.89 23.73 -25.06
CA THR A 661 4.40 22.93 -26.17
C THR A 661 3.63 21.62 -26.31
N GLU A 662 3.61 21.02 -27.51
CA GLU A 662 2.98 19.70 -27.74
C GLU A 662 3.53 18.61 -26.82
N SER A 663 4.82 18.68 -26.47
CA SER A 663 5.45 17.75 -25.51
C SER A 663 4.86 17.89 -24.10
N GLN A 664 4.59 19.11 -23.65
CA GLN A 664 3.95 19.36 -22.36
C GLN A 664 2.47 18.93 -22.36
N ILE A 665 1.75 19.15 -23.47
CA ILE A 665 0.38 18.64 -23.64
C ILE A 665 0.38 17.11 -23.60
N SER A 666 1.30 16.46 -24.31
CA SER A 666 1.47 15.01 -24.32
C SER A 666 1.76 14.46 -22.91
N ALA A 667 2.64 15.11 -22.15
CA ALA A 667 2.92 14.74 -20.75
C ALA A 667 1.68 14.86 -19.85
N ASN A 668 0.90 15.94 -19.99
CA ASN A 668 -0.34 16.14 -19.24
C ASN A 668 -1.41 15.09 -19.61
N VAL A 669 -1.59 14.81 -20.90
CA VAL A 669 -2.50 13.77 -21.38
C VAL A 669 -2.05 12.39 -20.91
N ALA A 670 -0.74 12.09 -20.90
CA ALA A 670 -0.19 10.84 -20.39
C ALA A 670 -0.51 10.66 -18.90
N LYS A 671 -0.39 11.74 -18.12
CA LYS A 671 -0.71 11.74 -16.68
C LYS A 671 -2.20 11.45 -16.45
N LEU A 672 -3.09 12.10 -17.19
CA LEU A 672 -4.54 11.84 -17.11
C LEU A 672 -4.91 10.43 -17.59
N SER A 673 -4.29 9.97 -18.68
CA SER A 673 -4.51 8.62 -19.24
C SER A 673 -4.15 7.53 -18.25
N LYS A 674 -3.01 7.64 -17.56
CA LYS A 674 -2.63 6.71 -16.49
C LYS A 674 -3.61 6.72 -15.32
N LYS A 675 -4.11 7.90 -14.94
CA LYS A 675 -5.03 8.07 -13.81
C LYS A 675 -6.42 7.49 -14.08
N LEU A 676 -6.90 7.57 -15.32
CA LEU A 676 -8.25 7.18 -15.74
C LEU A 676 -8.30 5.84 -16.49
N ASP A 677 -7.28 5.00 -16.26
CA ASP A 677 -7.14 3.66 -16.84
C ASP A 677 -7.29 3.63 -18.38
N TYR A 678 -6.79 4.68 -19.04
CA TYR A 678 -6.82 4.83 -20.50
C TYR A 678 -8.22 4.82 -21.15
N ASN A 679 -9.26 5.19 -20.42
CA ASN A 679 -10.59 5.41 -21.01
C ASN A 679 -10.64 6.78 -21.72
N ILE A 680 -10.82 6.78 -23.04
CA ILE A 680 -10.77 8.00 -23.85
C ILE A 680 -11.78 9.06 -23.41
N GLY A 681 -13.05 8.72 -23.19
CA GLY A 681 -14.08 9.71 -22.88
C GLY A 681 -13.90 10.30 -21.50
N GLU A 682 -13.43 9.49 -20.54
CA GLU A 682 -13.08 9.97 -19.20
C GLU A 682 -11.88 10.93 -19.25
N VAL A 683 -10.86 10.63 -20.05
CA VAL A 683 -9.70 11.53 -20.20
C VAL A 683 -10.09 12.83 -20.90
N LEU A 684 -10.96 12.78 -21.92
CA LEU A 684 -11.47 13.97 -22.59
C LEU A 684 -12.30 14.84 -21.63
N GLN A 685 -13.13 14.23 -20.77
CA GLN A 685 -13.84 14.94 -19.71
C GLN A 685 -12.90 15.52 -18.65
N ALA A 686 -11.88 14.77 -18.25
CA ALA A 686 -10.91 15.23 -17.26
C ALA A 686 -10.08 16.41 -17.76
N TRP A 687 -9.79 16.44 -19.07
CA TRP A 687 -9.14 17.55 -19.73
C TRP A 687 -9.98 18.84 -19.59
N THR A 688 -11.29 18.76 -19.81
CA THR A 688 -12.17 19.95 -19.71
C THR A 688 -12.27 20.50 -18.30
N TYR A 689 -12.17 19.66 -17.26
CA TYR A 689 -12.17 20.13 -15.87
C TYR A 689 -11.00 21.08 -15.54
N GLY A 690 -9.85 20.82 -16.17
CA GLY A 690 -8.61 21.58 -15.99
C GLY A 690 -8.47 22.79 -16.92
N THR A 691 -9.41 22.99 -17.87
CA THR A 691 -9.36 24.12 -18.80
C THR A 691 -10.28 25.26 -18.37
N THR A 692 -9.83 26.49 -18.55
CA THR A 692 -10.64 27.70 -18.41
C THR A 692 -10.34 28.65 -19.55
N VAL A 693 -11.39 29.17 -20.20
CA VAL A 693 -11.24 30.19 -21.24
C VAL A 693 -10.93 31.54 -20.57
N THR A 694 -9.84 32.19 -20.97
CA THR A 694 -9.49 33.55 -20.50
C THR A 694 -10.25 34.61 -21.27
N GLU A 695 -10.31 35.85 -20.74
CA GLU A 695 -10.95 36.99 -21.41
C GLU A 695 -10.36 37.26 -22.80
N ASP A 696 -9.06 36.96 -22.98
CA ASP A 696 -8.33 37.10 -24.24
C ASP A 696 -8.62 35.97 -25.25
N GLY A 697 -9.49 35.02 -24.91
CA GLY A 697 -9.85 33.87 -25.74
C GLY A 697 -8.85 32.71 -25.73
N SER A 698 -7.76 32.79 -24.96
CA SER A 698 -6.80 31.69 -24.79
C SER A 698 -7.31 30.64 -23.80
N ILE A 699 -6.75 29.42 -23.86
CA ILE A 699 -7.18 28.32 -22.98
C ILE A 699 -6.13 28.14 -21.88
N LEU A 700 -6.45 28.53 -20.65
CA LEU A 700 -5.60 28.23 -19.50
C LEU A 700 -5.81 26.77 -19.08
N TYR A 701 -4.74 25.97 -19.09
CA TYR A 701 -4.77 24.61 -18.56
C TYR A 701 -4.07 24.52 -17.20
N LYS A 702 -4.81 24.07 -16.19
CA LYS A 702 -4.32 23.83 -14.83
C LYS A 702 -4.70 22.43 -14.39
N ASP A 703 -3.69 21.60 -14.13
CA ASP A 703 -3.87 20.25 -13.59
C ASP A 703 -4.46 20.32 -12.18
N THR A 704 -5.79 20.28 -12.11
CA THR A 704 -6.59 20.45 -10.89
C THR A 704 -7.52 19.26 -10.66
N TYR A 705 -7.23 18.08 -11.23
CA TYR A 705 -8.09 16.92 -11.07
C TYR A 705 -8.22 16.53 -9.58
N LEU A 706 -9.40 16.73 -9.01
CA LEU A 706 -9.76 16.26 -7.67
C LEU A 706 -10.21 14.80 -7.73
N THR A 707 -9.72 13.97 -6.81
CA THR A 707 -10.14 12.57 -6.68
C THR A 707 -11.43 12.46 -5.88
N PHE A 708 -12.41 11.70 -6.38
CA PHE A 708 -13.64 11.44 -5.64
C PHE A 708 -13.40 10.44 -4.50
N PRO A 709 -13.74 10.76 -3.25
CA PRO A 709 -13.53 9.85 -2.11
C PRO A 709 -14.66 8.82 -1.99
N ASP A 710 -14.34 7.64 -1.46
CA ASP A 710 -15.34 6.63 -1.13
C ASP A 710 -15.96 6.89 0.25
N PHE A 711 -17.22 7.33 0.25
CA PHE A 711 -18.04 7.55 1.46
C PHE A 711 -19.28 6.65 1.52
N PHE A 712 -19.42 5.70 0.58
CA PHE A 712 -20.68 4.97 0.41
C PHE A 712 -20.89 3.95 1.54
N THR A 713 -22.09 3.98 2.13
CA THR A 713 -22.61 2.94 3.02
C THR A 713 -22.94 1.65 2.25
N LYS A 714 -23.18 0.55 2.96
CA LYS A 714 -23.54 -0.74 2.33
C LYS A 714 -24.83 -0.60 1.51
N GLU A 715 -25.81 0.11 2.04
CA GLU A 715 -27.11 0.40 1.43
C GLU A 715 -26.97 1.21 0.13
N GLU A 716 -26.18 2.28 0.15
CA GLU A 716 -25.93 3.09 -1.05
C GLU A 716 -25.19 2.31 -2.12
N THR A 717 -24.26 1.45 -1.71
CA THR A 717 -23.49 0.63 -2.62
C THR A 717 -24.39 -0.32 -3.42
N ILE A 718 -25.46 -0.84 -2.80
CA ILE A 718 -26.46 -1.66 -3.49
C ILE A 718 -27.18 -0.84 -4.57
N ILE A 719 -27.63 0.38 -4.24
CA ILE A 719 -28.34 1.27 -5.17
C ILE A 719 -27.43 1.61 -6.36
N ILE A 720 -26.19 1.99 -6.08
CA ILE A 720 -25.20 2.37 -7.09
C ILE A 720 -24.85 1.17 -7.98
N LYS A 721 -24.69 -0.03 -7.41
CA LYS A 721 -24.47 -1.28 -8.18
C LYS A 721 -25.58 -1.50 -9.21
N TYR A 722 -26.84 -1.45 -8.76
CA TYR A 722 -27.97 -1.65 -9.67
C TYR A 722 -28.04 -0.55 -10.73
N THR A 723 -27.82 0.70 -10.35
CA THR A 723 -27.82 1.83 -11.29
C THR A 723 -26.71 1.70 -12.34
N LEU A 724 -25.50 1.26 -11.95
CA LEU A 724 -24.37 1.04 -12.84
C LEU A 724 -24.62 -0.11 -13.83
N LEU A 725 -25.12 -1.25 -13.34
CA LEU A 725 -25.39 -2.41 -14.19
C LEU A 725 -26.43 -2.07 -15.26
N TYR A 726 -27.45 -1.33 -14.88
CA TYR A 726 -28.65 -1.16 -15.68
C TYR A 726 -28.75 0.19 -16.41
N ASN A 727 -27.71 1.04 -16.33
CA ASN A 727 -27.59 2.42 -16.82
C ASN A 727 -28.60 3.43 -16.22
N TYR A 728 -29.86 3.03 -16.05
CA TYR A 728 -30.90 3.79 -15.35
C TYR A 728 -31.80 2.85 -14.55
N ILE A 729 -32.35 3.30 -13.43
CA ILE A 729 -33.35 2.57 -12.64
C ILE A 729 -34.50 3.50 -12.24
N SER A 730 -35.65 2.96 -11.86
CA SER A 730 -36.72 3.73 -11.20
C SER A 730 -36.84 3.31 -9.74
N GLU A 731 -37.43 4.15 -8.90
CA GLU A 731 -37.73 3.78 -7.50
C GLU A 731 -38.59 2.52 -7.40
N LYS A 732 -39.53 2.35 -8.34
CA LYS A 732 -40.39 1.16 -8.42
C LYS A 732 -39.58 -0.10 -8.68
N ILE A 733 -38.66 -0.07 -9.66
CA ILE A 733 -37.78 -1.20 -9.98
C ILE A 733 -36.85 -1.51 -8.78
N LEU A 734 -36.34 -0.48 -8.11
CA LEU A 734 -35.51 -0.65 -6.93
C LEU A 734 -36.28 -1.32 -5.78
N LYS A 735 -37.55 -0.94 -5.59
CA LYS A 735 -38.46 -1.57 -4.62
C LYS A 735 -38.77 -3.02 -4.98
N GLU A 736 -38.94 -3.34 -6.26
CA GLU A 736 -39.14 -4.72 -6.72
C GLU A 736 -37.89 -5.59 -6.49
N PHE A 737 -36.68 -5.07 -6.72
CA PHE A 737 -35.44 -5.82 -6.50
C PHE A 737 -35.09 -6.03 -5.02
N THR A 738 -35.49 -5.11 -4.14
CA THR A 738 -35.04 -5.08 -2.73
C THR A 738 -36.15 -5.38 -1.73
N GLY A 739 -37.42 -5.40 -2.17
CA GLY A 739 -38.57 -5.75 -1.36
C GLY A 739 -38.76 -4.84 -0.15
N ASN A 740 -38.99 -5.43 1.03
CA ASN A 740 -39.22 -4.69 2.27
C ASN A 740 -38.02 -3.87 2.74
N LEU A 741 -36.80 -4.17 2.27
CA LEU A 741 -35.58 -3.41 2.57
C LEU A 741 -35.63 -1.98 2.00
N TYR A 742 -36.47 -1.74 0.99
CA TYR A 742 -36.59 -0.44 0.36
C TYR A 742 -37.08 0.64 1.31
N GLU A 743 -38.23 0.40 1.97
CA GLU A 743 -38.88 1.39 2.83
C GLU A 743 -38.16 1.58 4.17
N THR A 744 -37.47 0.54 4.67
CA THR A 744 -36.76 0.61 5.96
C THR A 744 -35.45 1.39 5.85
N ASN A 745 -34.60 1.05 4.85
CA ASN A 745 -33.21 1.52 4.83
C ASN A 745 -32.78 2.18 3.52
N LEU A 746 -33.28 1.75 2.35
CA LEU A 746 -32.75 2.23 1.06
C LEU A 746 -33.33 3.57 0.62
N LYS A 747 -34.53 3.92 1.05
CA LYS A 747 -35.19 5.20 0.70
C LYS A 747 -34.41 6.42 1.20
N SER A 748 -33.92 6.37 2.44
CA SER A 748 -33.10 7.43 3.02
C SER A 748 -31.73 7.52 2.33
N SER A 749 -31.11 6.37 2.05
CA SER A 749 -29.85 6.27 1.29
C SER A 749 -29.97 6.81 -0.13
N LEU A 750 -31.05 6.48 -0.85
CA LEU A 750 -31.31 7.02 -2.18
C LEU A 750 -31.44 8.55 -2.15
N LYS A 751 -32.20 9.08 -1.18
CA LYS A 751 -32.36 10.53 -1.01
C LYS A 751 -31.01 11.19 -0.74
N ARG A 752 -30.13 10.56 0.05
CA ARG A 752 -28.77 11.06 0.30
C ARG A 752 -27.94 11.13 -0.98
N LEU A 753 -27.95 10.08 -1.80
CA LEU A 753 -27.23 10.05 -3.10
C LEU A 753 -27.73 11.09 -4.11
N ILE A 754 -29.04 11.39 -4.09
CA ILE A 754 -29.62 12.45 -4.92
C ILE A 754 -29.20 13.83 -4.41
N ASN A 755 -29.25 14.04 -3.09
CA ASN A 755 -28.86 15.30 -2.47
C ASN A 755 -27.37 15.63 -2.69
N THR A 756 -26.50 14.62 -2.64
CA THR A 756 -25.06 14.78 -2.94
C THR A 756 -24.74 14.79 -4.43
N LYS A 757 -25.76 14.74 -5.32
CA LYS A 757 -25.61 14.73 -6.79
C LYS A 757 -24.79 13.56 -7.34
N VAL A 758 -24.66 12.46 -6.58
CA VAL A 758 -24.08 11.20 -7.07
C VAL A 758 -25.03 10.50 -8.03
N ILE A 759 -26.33 10.54 -7.72
CA ILE A 759 -27.40 10.09 -8.60
C ILE A 759 -28.20 11.30 -9.06
N LEU A 760 -28.47 11.35 -10.36
CA LEU A 760 -29.33 12.35 -10.98
C LEU A 760 -30.72 11.74 -11.23
N ARG A 761 -31.75 12.56 -11.07
CA ARG A 761 -33.13 12.22 -11.37
C ARG A 761 -33.59 13.04 -12.57
N ASP A 762 -34.08 12.39 -13.60
CA ASP A 762 -34.66 13.07 -14.77
C ASP A 762 -36.12 13.50 -14.52
N GLU A 763 -36.70 14.23 -15.48
CA GLU A 763 -38.09 14.73 -15.42
C GLU A 763 -39.13 13.60 -15.41
N VAL A 764 -38.77 12.40 -15.89
CA VAL A 764 -39.62 11.21 -15.98
C VAL A 764 -39.50 10.34 -14.70
N GLY A 765 -38.58 10.69 -13.79
CA GLY A 765 -38.34 9.98 -12.54
C GLY A 765 -37.36 8.81 -12.63
N LEU A 766 -36.61 8.68 -13.73
CA LEU A 766 -35.50 7.73 -13.85
C LEU A 766 -34.26 8.26 -13.12
N LEU A 767 -33.53 7.34 -12.52
CA LEU A 767 -32.34 7.57 -11.73
C LEU A 767 -31.13 7.05 -12.51
N SER A 768 -30.13 7.89 -12.69
CA SER A 768 -28.87 7.52 -13.33
C SER A 768 -27.69 8.03 -12.52
N ILE A 769 -26.55 7.33 -12.60
CA ILE A 769 -25.29 7.84 -12.04
C ILE A 769 -24.93 9.14 -12.74
N ASN A 770 -24.45 10.13 -11.99
CA ASN A 770 -23.91 11.35 -12.55
C ASN A 770 -22.75 11.02 -13.50
N PRO A 771 -22.81 11.39 -14.80
CA PRO A 771 -21.82 11.00 -15.79
C PRO A 771 -20.37 11.31 -15.39
N VAL A 772 -20.13 12.41 -14.67
CA VAL A 772 -18.79 12.84 -14.22
C VAL A 772 -18.17 11.95 -13.12
N LEU A 773 -18.95 11.00 -12.59
CA LEU A 773 -18.56 10.06 -11.54
C LEU A 773 -18.56 8.60 -12.01
N ASN A 774 -18.90 8.32 -13.27
CA ASN A 774 -19.04 6.95 -13.77
C ASN A 774 -17.76 6.12 -13.55
N HIS A 775 -16.60 6.67 -13.90
CA HIS A 775 -15.32 6.00 -13.66
C HIS A 775 -15.04 5.78 -12.17
N ASP A 776 -15.18 6.82 -11.33
CA ASP A 776 -14.87 6.72 -9.91
C ASP A 776 -15.77 5.68 -9.22
N ILE A 777 -17.06 5.68 -9.52
CA ILE A 777 -18.01 4.69 -9.00
C ILE A 777 -17.67 3.28 -9.47
N TYR A 778 -17.35 3.12 -10.75
CA TYR A 778 -16.92 1.82 -11.29
C TYR A 778 -15.68 1.31 -10.54
N GLN A 779 -14.66 2.16 -10.34
CA GLN A 779 -13.45 1.77 -9.61
C GLN A 779 -13.73 1.47 -8.13
N ILE A 780 -14.60 2.23 -7.46
CA ILE A 780 -14.99 1.97 -6.06
C ILE A 780 -15.69 0.62 -5.94
N LEU A 781 -16.66 0.33 -6.83
CA LEU A 781 -17.37 -0.95 -6.82
C LEU A 781 -16.45 -2.12 -7.18
N LYS A 782 -15.49 -1.91 -8.07
CA LYS A 782 -14.45 -2.89 -8.40
C LYS A 782 -13.51 -3.14 -7.21
N TYR A 783 -13.08 -2.09 -6.52
CA TYR A 783 -12.22 -2.18 -5.33
C TYR A 783 -12.91 -2.90 -4.17
N ARG A 784 -14.23 -2.69 -4.01
CA ARG A 784 -15.06 -3.39 -3.02
C ARG A 784 -15.46 -4.82 -3.42
N ASP A 785 -15.01 -5.30 -4.59
CA ASP A 785 -15.30 -6.64 -5.13
C ASP A 785 -16.80 -6.94 -5.33
N ILE A 786 -17.56 -5.95 -5.84
CA ILE A 786 -19.03 -6.03 -5.95
C ILE A 786 -19.51 -6.33 -7.38
N ILE A 787 -18.72 -5.95 -8.37
CA ILE A 787 -19.05 -6.01 -9.81
C ILE A 787 -18.08 -6.88 -10.62
N ASN A 788 -17.11 -7.52 -9.97
CA ASN A 788 -16.14 -8.44 -10.55
C ASN A 788 -16.45 -9.88 -10.17
#